data_AF-A0A086BF07-F1
#
_entry.id   AF-A0A086BF07-F1
#
_cell.length_a   1.000
_cell.length_b   1.000
_cell.length_c   1.000
_cell.angle_alpha   90.00
_cell.angle_beta   90.00
_cell.angle_gamma   90.00
#
_symmetry.space_group_name_H-M   'P 1'
#
loop_
_entity.id
_entity.type
_entity.pdbx_description
1 polymer ?
#
loop_
_entity_poly.entity_id
_entity_poly.type
_entity_poly.pdbx_seq_one_letter_code
_entity_poly.pdbx_strand_id
1 'polypeptide(L)'
;MKKYILSLAVASLFYTKYDACAWSDPDYEYFNLFTQSIIKDKAYLPFLHSYSTRFYTDFKPSQVPDENIGAWKKYFNNQLNYAETEYLVNKVSMNDLNELKKGTPNNQLLKKLGPGFYQKYHEGIDYLIEAKYLEPYMRINFVANPDSYFYERAEGDKNAMKLDYNKTIAALTSLYHAAKNPEIKQRYGYQLVRFNHYTRNYDAALQTFKTYVEPVRMKSVPYFMALDQLAGAQRGLHMNSDANWNFFQVFMNSSSRKESAFVSMKLSDTASFNNILKRAGTSDEKNMAYFLLGYEDFTNPIPIMEKMYDINPDSEILKVMAVRSINELERNYLPTYYYNSDDIDNTATAQTADSKASSSDKIKTETPAVKEKELSFWQKIVRFFKNLFGGSKSDKTANGDKADQSDDELLDNPNRLPFFSKNHSYYWYGDEKQKNFIDDLEKFTEKTKEKSKDEYWQIADAYLKFLKKDYKTSTKILEDIKTTNPEYLEEIKRMKVLNDIVSQPKITSEYEGHLMKDYPEYFIEKEVKKDSIASDYDNYYGPVPSTASFLKDVLANRYFLQGEDGKSFLMSNKLSDLQYNPNSSLVKSVEDFYRKPNKNQFEQQIIAKNMDDVGNIEAFFSLIYGDRAMRLADFEKARSYYQKAQDFVGIPRINYDWVSEQQPKVPHQYKANEYNGFRNIPSYVFGHNVWESYQSDPATSMKNEDYSQFPFIKPNMNKLELADALIQLKKAGNGKDEKAAKANQLIGNALYNTSILGYYRQLFVMDVDNSNGGKYDFWNTDKKTPYQYYYKNFLDRSYMEPDNFDLAINYYKKALDLSTQKEEKARILFQMASAEQGKYYQYEAKHPSHISYSDPKYSEKSDAYQKQLDETKNQKFRTYFALLKTQYADTETTKSLMGSCSYFSYFMK
;
A
#
# COMPACT_ATOMS: atom_id res chain seq x y z
N MET A 1 -10.81 -44.68 21.97
CA MET A 1 -11.44 -43.35 21.95
C MET A 1 -10.47 -42.18 22.26
N LYS A 2 -9.42 -42.34 23.09
CA LYS A 2 -8.46 -41.25 23.38
C LYS A 2 -7.46 -40.91 22.23
N LYS A 3 -7.24 -41.78 21.25
CA LYS A 3 -6.31 -41.52 20.11
C LYS A 3 -6.93 -40.69 18.97
N TYR A 4 -8.25 -40.66 18.82
CA TYR A 4 -8.93 -39.88 17.77
C TYR A 4 -9.20 -38.43 18.18
N ILE A 5 -9.22 -38.15 19.49
CA ILE A 5 -9.46 -36.80 20.03
C ILE A 5 -8.21 -35.92 19.87
N LEU A 6 -7.01 -36.50 19.96
CA LEU A 6 -5.76 -35.75 19.76
C LEU A 6 -5.53 -35.38 18.28
N SER A 7 -5.94 -36.25 17.35
CA SER A 7 -5.87 -35.99 15.91
C SER A 7 -6.87 -34.91 15.45
N LEU A 8 -8.06 -34.84 16.05
CA LEU A 8 -9.01 -33.75 15.80
C LEU A 8 -8.53 -32.41 16.40
N ALA A 9 -7.89 -32.43 17.57
CA ALA A 9 -7.35 -31.23 18.19
C ALA A 9 -6.16 -30.63 17.40
N VAL A 10 -5.31 -31.48 16.82
CA VAL A 10 -4.23 -31.06 15.92
C VAL A 10 -4.77 -30.60 14.57
N ALA A 11 -5.80 -31.27 14.01
CA ALA A 11 -6.45 -30.81 12.79
C ALA A 11 -7.17 -29.45 12.97
N SER A 12 -7.77 -29.18 14.13
CA SER A 12 -8.39 -27.88 14.43
C SER A 12 -7.37 -26.75 14.65
N LEU A 13 -6.11 -27.06 15.01
CA LEU A 13 -5.02 -26.07 15.07
C LEU A 13 -4.53 -25.65 13.67
N PHE A 14 -4.84 -26.42 12.62
CA PHE A 14 -4.60 -26.02 11.22
C PHE A 14 -5.79 -25.27 10.59
N TYR A 15 -6.89 -25.06 11.34
CA TYR A 15 -8.05 -24.27 10.91
C TYR A 15 -8.06 -22.84 11.44
N THR A 16 -7.03 -22.43 12.19
CA THR A 16 -6.80 -21.01 12.46
C THR A 16 -6.12 -20.39 11.25
N LYS A 17 -6.86 -19.56 10.50
CA LYS A 17 -6.25 -18.58 9.60
C LYS A 17 -5.34 -17.69 10.44
N TYR A 18 -4.06 -17.97 10.43
CA TYR A 18 -3.05 -16.98 10.74
C TYR A 18 -2.66 -16.37 9.42
N ASP A 19 -3.38 -15.32 9.04
CA ASP A 19 -2.83 -14.35 8.11
C ASP A 19 -1.68 -13.69 8.86
N ALA A 20 -0.44 -13.94 8.42
CA ALA A 20 0.68 -13.14 8.89
C ALA A 20 0.41 -11.71 8.40
N CYS A 21 -0.08 -10.86 9.31
CA CYS A 21 -0.33 -9.46 9.01
C CYS A 21 1.02 -8.76 8.84
N ALA A 22 1.46 -8.59 7.59
CA ALA A 22 2.24 -7.40 7.27
C ALA A 22 1.31 -6.22 7.57
N TRP A 23 1.70 -5.36 8.51
CA TRP A 23 0.92 -4.17 8.86
C TRP A 23 1.06 -3.17 7.71
N SER A 24 -0.03 -2.96 6.97
CA SER A 24 -0.18 -1.92 5.95
C SER A 24 -1.36 -1.06 6.34
N ASP A 25 -1.17 0.26 6.28
CA ASP A 25 -2.16 1.25 6.65
C ASP A 25 -2.56 2.03 5.39
N PRO A 26 -3.74 1.73 4.79
CA PRO A 26 -4.16 2.34 3.53
C PRO A 26 -4.36 3.85 3.60
N ASP A 27 -4.56 4.43 4.78
CA ASP A 27 -4.62 5.88 4.98
C ASP A 27 -3.24 6.50 5.14
N TYR A 28 -2.27 5.80 5.72
CA TYR A 28 -0.87 6.25 5.78
C TYR A 28 -0.21 6.24 4.39
N GLU A 29 -0.50 5.22 3.58
CA GLU A 29 0.12 5.02 2.26
C GLU A 29 -0.49 5.88 1.15
N TYR A 30 -1.57 6.63 1.42
CA TYR A 30 -2.29 7.40 0.41
C TYR A 30 -2.43 8.88 0.80
N PHE A 31 -2.06 9.79 -0.11
CA PHE A 31 -2.30 11.22 0.05
C PHE A 31 -3.49 11.68 -0.79
N ASN A 32 -4.48 12.29 -0.14
CA ASN A 32 -5.64 12.85 -0.83
C ASN A 32 -5.32 14.18 -1.51
N LEU A 33 -5.47 14.20 -2.84
CA LEU A 33 -5.31 15.42 -3.63
C LEU A 33 -6.43 16.40 -3.34
N PHE A 34 -7.68 15.92 -3.23
CA PHE A 34 -8.79 16.72 -2.76
C PHE A 34 -8.81 16.75 -1.22
N THR A 35 -8.49 17.90 -0.63
CA THR A 35 -8.30 18.03 0.82
C THR A 35 -9.60 17.74 1.59
N GLN A 36 -9.60 16.68 2.41
CA GLN A 36 -10.81 16.28 3.15
C GLN A 36 -11.21 17.31 4.22
N SER A 37 -10.21 17.87 4.89
CA SER A 37 -10.37 18.80 6.00
C SER A 37 -10.83 20.20 5.59
N ILE A 38 -11.08 20.43 4.29
CA ILE A 38 -11.51 21.70 3.70
C ILE A 38 -12.92 22.14 4.15
N ILE A 39 -13.66 21.24 4.80
CA ILE A 39 -14.96 21.53 5.42
C ILE A 39 -14.84 22.64 6.47
N LYS A 40 -15.85 23.50 6.59
CA LYS A 40 -15.85 24.67 7.49
C LYS A 40 -16.06 24.27 8.96
N ASP A 41 -16.97 23.34 9.22
CA ASP A 41 -17.23 22.87 10.60
C ASP A 41 -16.27 21.74 10.97
N LYS A 42 -15.22 22.12 11.71
CA LYS A 42 -14.17 21.20 12.14
C LYS A 42 -14.66 20.17 13.17
N ALA A 43 -15.88 20.29 13.70
CA ALA A 43 -16.46 19.25 14.56
C ALA A 43 -16.70 17.92 13.80
N TYR A 44 -16.73 17.92 12.47
CA TYR A 44 -16.94 16.72 11.65
C TYR A 44 -15.65 16.11 11.07
N LEU A 45 -14.47 16.63 11.43
CA LEU A 45 -13.19 16.03 11.00
C LEU A 45 -13.09 14.51 11.29
N PRO A 46 -13.54 13.98 12.45
CA PRO A 46 -13.52 12.53 12.69
C PRO A 46 -14.40 11.71 11.73
N PHE A 47 -15.36 12.35 11.06
CA PHE A 47 -16.31 11.72 10.14
C PHE A 47 -15.87 11.82 8.68
N LEU A 48 -14.64 12.26 8.41
CA LEU A 48 -14.03 12.20 7.08
C LEU A 48 -13.65 10.76 6.69
N HIS A 49 -13.26 10.55 5.44
CA HIS A 49 -13.06 9.22 4.87
C HIS A 49 -11.79 8.57 5.40
N SER A 50 -11.90 7.32 5.84
CA SER A 50 -10.80 6.51 6.37
C SER A 50 -11.06 5.04 6.04
N TYR A 51 -10.01 4.33 5.63
CA TYR A 51 -10.01 2.87 5.45
C TYR A 51 -9.34 2.14 6.62
N SER A 52 -8.49 2.83 7.40
CA SER A 52 -7.69 2.24 8.46
C SER A 52 -8.42 2.20 9.79
N THR A 53 -9.23 3.22 10.08
CA THR A 53 -9.94 3.38 11.34
C THR A 53 -11.40 3.75 11.10
N ARG A 54 -12.25 3.51 12.11
CA ARG A 54 -13.67 3.89 12.01
C ARG A 54 -13.83 5.39 11.82
N PHE A 55 -13.06 6.18 12.58
CA PHE A 55 -13.02 7.63 12.46
C PHE A 55 -11.72 8.03 11.79
N TYR A 56 -11.76 9.06 10.95
CA TYR A 56 -10.55 9.66 10.41
C TYR A 56 -9.72 10.25 11.56
N THR A 57 -8.39 10.09 11.54
CA THR A 57 -7.52 10.54 12.64
C THR A 57 -6.39 11.45 12.20
N ASP A 58 -6.20 11.67 10.89
CA ASP A 58 -5.15 12.54 10.36
C ASP A 58 -5.57 14.02 10.40
N PHE A 59 -5.74 14.53 11.62
CA PHE A 59 -5.93 15.94 11.94
C PHE A 59 -5.43 16.22 13.38
N LYS A 60 -5.16 17.49 13.69
CA LYS A 60 -4.77 17.86 15.05
C LYS A 60 -6.02 17.91 15.93
N PRO A 61 -6.09 17.18 17.07
CA PRO A 61 -7.28 17.19 17.93
C PRO A 61 -7.73 18.60 18.36
N SER A 62 -6.81 19.55 18.48
CA SER A 62 -7.10 20.95 18.79
C SER A 62 -7.90 21.71 17.71
N GLN A 63 -8.04 21.16 16.51
CA GLN A 63 -8.89 21.70 15.46
C GLN A 63 -10.37 21.45 15.73
N VAL A 64 -10.71 20.40 16.48
CA VAL A 64 -12.08 20.12 16.90
C VAL A 64 -12.40 21.04 18.09
N PRO A 65 -13.39 21.95 17.97
CA PRO A 65 -13.72 22.85 19.06
C PRO A 65 -14.35 22.08 20.23
N ASP A 66 -13.88 22.35 21.46
CA ASP A 66 -14.52 21.85 22.69
C ASP A 66 -15.50 22.91 23.21
N GLU A 67 -16.80 22.59 23.08
CA GLU A 67 -17.89 23.45 23.53
C GLU A 67 -17.86 23.71 25.04
N ASN A 68 -17.32 22.80 25.86
CA ASN A 68 -17.17 22.98 27.29
C ASN A 68 -16.10 24.03 27.63
N ILE A 69 -14.99 24.06 26.90
CA ILE A 69 -13.99 25.13 27.02
C ILE A 69 -14.58 26.46 26.57
N GLY A 70 -15.35 26.46 25.47
CA GLY A 70 -16.10 27.63 25.01
C GLY A 70 -17.07 28.18 26.06
N ALA A 71 -17.79 27.31 26.77
CA ALA A 71 -18.71 27.68 27.85
C ALA A 71 -17.96 28.27 29.05
N TRP A 72 -16.86 27.66 29.48
CA TRP A 72 -16.01 28.21 30.56
C TRP A 72 -15.42 29.57 30.22
N LYS A 73 -14.96 29.76 28.98
CA LYS A 73 -14.44 31.05 28.53
C LYS A 73 -15.51 32.15 28.65
N LYS A 74 -16.75 31.85 28.25
CA LYS A 74 -17.89 32.77 28.39
C LYS A 74 -18.23 33.02 29.86
N TYR A 75 -18.24 31.98 30.69
CA TYR A 75 -18.46 32.08 32.14
C TYR A 75 -17.44 33.02 32.81
N PHE A 76 -16.18 32.95 32.38
CA PHE A 76 -15.10 33.86 32.83
C PHE A 76 -15.07 35.20 32.06
N ASN A 77 -16.19 35.62 31.46
CA ASN A 77 -16.35 36.90 30.77
C ASN A 77 -15.28 37.16 29.67
N ASN A 78 -14.81 36.11 28.99
CA ASN A 78 -13.79 36.17 27.93
C ASN A 78 -12.45 36.79 28.35
N GLN A 79 -12.14 36.86 29.66
CA GLN A 79 -10.85 37.40 30.14
C GLN A 79 -9.66 36.45 29.86
N LEU A 80 -9.97 35.20 29.51
CA LEU A 80 -9.02 34.17 29.11
C LEU A 80 -9.20 33.88 27.61
N ASN A 81 -8.10 33.65 26.90
CA ASN A 81 -8.17 33.06 25.56
C ASN A 81 -8.51 31.55 25.64
N TYR A 82 -8.70 30.89 24.50
CA TYR A 82 -9.10 29.48 24.47
C TYR A 82 -8.05 28.57 25.13
N ALA A 83 -6.77 28.72 24.78
CA ALA A 83 -5.68 27.93 25.33
C ALA A 83 -5.51 28.13 26.84
N GLU A 84 -5.64 29.36 27.33
CA GLU A 84 -5.61 29.65 28.77
C GLU A 84 -6.81 29.03 29.50
N THR A 85 -7.99 29.04 28.89
CA THR A 85 -9.20 28.41 29.45
C THR A 85 -9.06 26.89 29.50
N GLU A 86 -8.59 26.29 28.41
CA GLU A 86 -8.31 24.86 28.34
C GLU A 86 -7.29 24.44 29.40
N TYR A 87 -6.20 25.21 29.54
CA TYR A 87 -5.21 24.97 30.59
C TYR A 87 -5.84 25.05 31.99
N LEU A 88 -6.64 26.09 32.27
CA LEU A 88 -7.33 26.25 33.56
C LEU A 88 -8.26 25.07 33.88
N VAL A 89 -9.03 24.61 32.90
CA VAL A 89 -10.06 23.57 33.11
C VAL A 89 -9.45 22.16 33.13
N ASN A 90 -8.52 21.88 32.22
CA ASN A 90 -8.03 20.52 31.98
C ASN A 90 -6.70 20.23 32.69
N LYS A 91 -5.82 21.23 32.88
CA LYS A 91 -4.42 21.02 33.30
C LYS A 91 -4.05 21.59 34.66
N VAL A 92 -4.68 22.67 35.14
CA VAL A 92 -4.41 23.23 36.47
C VAL A 92 -4.79 22.22 37.56
N SER A 93 -3.91 22.05 38.55
CA SER A 93 -4.08 21.07 39.61
C SER A 93 -5.13 21.50 40.64
N MET A 94 -5.72 20.52 41.32
CA MET A 94 -6.62 20.79 42.46
C MET A 94 -5.94 21.62 43.56
N ASN A 95 -4.63 21.42 43.78
CA ASN A 95 -3.88 22.17 44.79
C ASN A 95 -3.75 23.65 44.40
N ASP A 96 -3.40 23.94 43.14
CA ASP A 96 -3.29 25.32 42.65
C ASP A 96 -4.63 26.08 42.75
N LEU A 97 -5.75 25.41 42.44
CA LEU A 97 -7.09 26.01 42.59
C LEU A 97 -7.43 26.28 44.07
N ASN A 98 -7.05 25.39 44.98
CA ASN A 98 -7.22 25.59 46.42
C ASN A 98 -6.35 26.73 46.96
N GLU A 99 -5.14 26.91 46.43
CA GLU A 99 -4.28 28.05 46.76
C GLU A 99 -4.85 29.38 46.27
N LEU A 100 -5.44 29.41 45.07
CA LEU A 100 -6.20 30.57 44.58
C LEU A 100 -7.36 30.90 45.54
N LYS A 101 -8.12 29.89 45.97
CA LYS A 101 -9.21 30.05 46.97
C LYS A 101 -8.72 30.61 48.31
N LYS A 102 -7.50 30.25 48.73
CA LYS A 102 -6.84 30.78 49.93
C LYS A 102 -6.24 32.18 49.74
N GLY A 103 -6.21 32.70 48.51
CA GLY A 103 -5.65 34.01 48.18
C GLY A 103 -4.14 34.01 47.92
N THR A 104 -3.50 32.84 47.78
CA THR A 104 -2.04 32.70 47.60
C THR A 104 -1.70 31.89 46.33
N PRO A 105 -2.11 32.33 45.12
CA PRO A 105 -1.92 31.53 43.90
C PRO A 105 -0.43 31.37 43.53
N ASN A 106 0.04 30.14 43.32
CA ASN A 106 1.41 29.88 42.88
C ASN A 106 1.56 29.65 41.36
N ASN A 107 0.54 29.09 40.72
CA ASN A 107 0.50 28.88 39.26
C ASN A 107 0.59 30.20 38.47
N GLN A 108 1.33 30.22 37.36
CA GLN A 108 1.58 31.44 36.57
C GLN A 108 0.29 32.07 36.02
N LEU A 109 -0.65 31.27 35.50
CA LEU A 109 -1.92 31.79 35.01
C LEU A 109 -2.77 32.36 36.16
N LEU A 110 -2.80 31.67 37.30
CA LEU A 110 -3.58 32.11 38.47
C LEU A 110 -3.01 33.37 39.11
N LYS A 111 -1.68 33.55 39.09
CA LYS A 111 -1.01 34.80 39.49
C LYS A 111 -1.42 35.97 38.60
N LYS A 112 -1.47 35.76 37.27
CA LYS A 112 -1.95 36.76 36.31
C LYS A 112 -3.39 37.19 36.58
N LEU A 113 -4.25 36.24 36.97
CA LEU A 113 -5.65 36.50 37.30
C LEU A 113 -5.84 37.19 38.66
N GLY A 114 -4.90 36.98 39.59
CA GLY A 114 -4.90 37.56 40.93
C GLY A 114 -5.93 36.93 41.88
N PRO A 115 -5.81 37.17 43.20
CA PRO A 115 -6.69 36.57 44.20
C PRO A 115 -8.16 36.97 44.01
N GLY A 116 -8.40 38.20 43.53
CA GLY A 116 -9.73 38.77 43.22
C GLY A 116 -10.60 37.93 42.26
N PHE A 117 -9.95 37.07 41.47
CA PHE A 117 -10.62 36.18 40.53
C PHE A 117 -11.53 35.17 41.25
N TYR A 118 -11.08 34.64 42.39
CA TYR A 118 -11.90 33.68 43.15
C TYR A 118 -13.16 34.34 43.70
N GLN A 119 -13.08 35.54 44.31
CA GLN A 119 -14.27 36.19 44.87
C GLN A 119 -15.35 36.42 43.80
N LYS A 120 -14.92 36.76 42.57
CA LYS A 120 -15.82 36.98 41.43
C LYS A 120 -16.38 35.68 40.85
N TYR A 121 -15.60 34.60 40.77
CA TYR A 121 -15.97 33.36 40.09
C TYR A 121 -15.99 32.12 41.00
N HIS A 122 -16.21 32.31 42.31
CA HIS A 122 -16.08 31.27 43.33
C HIS A 122 -16.89 30.00 43.01
N GLU A 123 -18.14 30.12 42.56
CA GLU A 123 -18.98 28.95 42.19
C GLU A 123 -18.32 28.09 41.10
N GLY A 124 -17.65 28.73 40.13
CA GLY A 124 -16.97 28.04 39.03
C GLY A 124 -15.67 27.38 39.47
N ILE A 125 -14.87 28.07 40.30
CA ILE A 125 -13.63 27.53 40.83
C ILE A 125 -13.89 26.39 41.81
N ASP A 126 -14.90 26.52 42.68
CA ASP A 126 -15.33 25.46 43.60
C ASP A 126 -15.83 24.23 42.83
N TYR A 127 -16.57 24.42 41.74
CA TYR A 127 -16.94 23.31 40.86
C TYR A 127 -15.70 22.65 40.23
N LEU A 128 -14.73 23.41 39.73
CA LEU A 128 -13.52 22.84 39.13
C LEU A 128 -12.71 22.04 40.17
N ILE A 129 -12.60 22.52 41.40
CA ILE A 129 -11.97 21.77 42.50
C ILE A 129 -12.69 20.44 42.72
N GLU A 130 -14.01 20.45 42.84
CA GLU A 130 -14.80 19.23 43.02
C GLU A 130 -14.67 18.27 41.82
N ALA A 131 -14.71 18.81 40.59
CA ALA A 131 -14.53 18.02 39.38
C ALA A 131 -13.15 17.35 39.33
N LYS A 132 -12.08 18.05 39.76
CA LYS A 132 -10.72 17.49 39.87
C LYS A 132 -10.59 16.43 40.96
N TYR A 133 -11.35 16.57 42.07
CA TYR A 133 -11.42 15.52 43.08
C TYR A 133 -12.07 14.23 42.54
N LEU A 134 -13.15 14.37 41.77
CA LEU A 134 -13.89 13.25 41.19
C LEU A 134 -13.17 12.59 40.00
N GLU A 135 -12.46 13.37 39.17
CA GLU A 135 -11.85 12.96 37.89
C GLU A 135 -11.13 11.59 37.92
N PRO A 136 -10.25 11.27 38.89
CA PRO A 136 -9.54 9.99 38.94
C PRO A 136 -10.44 8.77 39.16
N TYR A 137 -11.65 8.98 39.69
CA TYR A 137 -12.62 7.94 40.01
C TYR A 137 -13.71 7.78 38.95
N MET A 138 -13.98 8.81 38.13
CA MET A 138 -15.12 8.80 37.22
C MET A 138 -14.89 7.93 35.97
N ARG A 139 -14.86 6.62 36.18
CA ARG A 139 -14.87 5.55 35.18
C ARG A 139 -15.63 4.32 35.68
N ILE A 140 -16.20 3.56 34.76
CA ILE A 140 -16.92 2.31 35.05
C ILE A 140 -15.91 1.23 35.49
N ASN A 141 -16.30 0.40 36.47
CA ASN A 141 -15.54 -0.78 36.84
C ASN A 141 -15.51 -1.80 35.68
N PHE A 142 -14.32 -2.16 35.22
CA PHE A 142 -14.13 -3.16 34.17
C PHE A 142 -14.22 -4.56 34.74
N VAL A 143 -15.06 -5.38 34.14
CA VAL A 143 -15.16 -6.80 34.44
C VAL A 143 -14.59 -7.51 33.22
N ALA A 144 -13.39 -8.07 33.36
CA ALA A 144 -12.73 -8.79 32.28
C ALA A 144 -13.58 -9.98 31.83
N ASN A 145 -13.68 -10.23 30.52
CA ASN A 145 -14.15 -11.54 30.04
C ASN A 145 -12.94 -12.50 29.93
N PRO A 146 -13.19 -13.82 29.84
CA PRO A 146 -12.13 -14.84 29.72
C PRO A 146 -11.23 -14.71 28.47
N ASP A 147 -11.64 -13.94 27.46
CA ASP A 147 -10.98 -13.76 26.16
C ASP A 147 -10.27 -12.39 26.03
N SER A 148 -10.17 -11.60 27.10
CA SER A 148 -9.63 -10.21 27.08
C SER A 148 -8.09 -10.15 27.09
N TYR A 149 -7.43 -11.03 26.30
CA TYR A 149 -5.98 -11.24 26.31
C TYR A 149 -5.13 -10.02 25.89
N PHE A 150 -5.73 -9.05 25.20
CA PHE A 150 -5.03 -7.88 24.62
C PHE A 150 -5.22 -6.56 25.40
N TYR A 151 -5.97 -6.57 26.51
CA TYR A 151 -6.23 -5.37 27.31
C TYR A 151 -5.82 -5.58 28.78
N GLU A 152 -4.52 -5.71 29.03
CA GLU A 152 -3.97 -5.55 30.38
C GLU A 152 -4.08 -4.08 30.79
N ARG A 153 -4.83 -3.78 31.85
CA ARG A 153 -4.87 -2.44 32.44
C ARG A 153 -3.75 -2.28 33.46
N ALA A 154 -3.15 -1.10 33.49
CA ALA A 154 -2.14 -0.75 34.48
C ALA A 154 -2.64 -1.00 35.93
N GLU A 155 -1.81 -1.65 36.73
CA GLU A 155 -2.06 -1.80 38.17
C GLU A 155 -2.23 -0.42 38.84
N GLY A 156 -3.34 -0.22 39.57
CA GLY A 156 -3.58 1.02 40.33
C GLY A 156 -4.79 1.86 39.92
N ASP A 157 -5.52 1.48 38.87
CA ASP A 157 -6.70 2.23 38.41
C ASP A 157 -7.83 2.34 39.47
N LYS A 158 -8.24 3.57 39.79
CA LYS A 158 -9.37 3.95 40.66
C LYS A 158 -10.70 4.08 39.90
N ASN A 159 -11.78 3.41 40.29
CA ASN A 159 -13.09 3.58 39.63
C ASN A 159 -14.13 4.18 40.59
N ALA A 160 -15.35 4.44 40.08
CA ALA A 160 -16.37 5.16 40.84
C ALA A 160 -16.82 4.42 42.11
N MET A 161 -16.70 3.09 42.14
CA MET A 161 -17.05 2.26 43.32
C MET A 161 -16.05 2.40 44.47
N LYS A 162 -14.89 3.05 44.26
CA LYS A 162 -13.93 3.35 45.33
C LYS A 162 -14.31 4.59 46.16
N LEU A 163 -15.33 5.34 45.74
CA LEU A 163 -15.89 6.44 46.53
C LEU A 163 -17.05 5.94 47.39
N ASP A 164 -17.22 6.53 48.58
CA ASP A 164 -18.37 6.27 49.44
C ASP A 164 -19.62 6.87 48.79
N TYR A 165 -20.48 6.00 48.26
CA TYR A 165 -21.64 6.39 47.47
C TYR A 165 -22.54 7.41 48.19
N ASN A 166 -22.92 7.12 49.44
CA ASN A 166 -23.84 7.96 50.20
C ASN A 166 -23.21 9.32 50.52
N LYS A 167 -21.93 9.35 50.92
CA LYS A 167 -21.23 10.61 51.20
C LYS A 167 -21.07 11.45 49.95
N THR A 168 -20.69 10.85 48.82
CA THR A 168 -20.51 11.58 47.56
C THR A 168 -21.83 12.13 47.03
N ILE A 169 -22.92 11.35 47.06
CA ILE A 169 -24.25 11.85 46.67
C ILE A 169 -24.71 12.99 47.57
N ALA A 170 -24.54 12.87 48.90
CA ALA A 170 -24.91 13.92 49.84
C ALA A 170 -24.11 15.21 49.61
N ALA A 171 -22.79 15.10 49.40
CA ALA A 171 -21.92 16.24 49.13
C ALA A 171 -22.31 16.96 47.82
N LEU A 172 -22.46 16.22 46.71
CA LEU A 172 -22.85 16.80 45.42
C LEU A 172 -24.25 17.41 45.45
N THR A 173 -25.19 16.81 46.18
CA THR A 173 -26.54 17.36 46.37
C THR A 173 -26.48 18.68 47.15
N SER A 174 -25.68 18.74 48.21
CA SER A 174 -25.48 19.98 48.97
C SER A 174 -24.89 21.09 48.10
N LEU A 175 -23.87 20.77 47.28
CA LEU A 175 -23.25 21.73 46.36
C LEU A 175 -24.23 22.20 45.28
N TYR A 176 -25.07 21.30 44.75
CA TYR A 176 -26.14 21.65 43.81
C TYR A 176 -27.14 22.66 44.39
N HIS A 177 -27.56 22.48 45.65
CA HIS A 177 -28.49 23.40 46.31
C HIS A 177 -27.84 24.75 46.68
N ALA A 178 -26.53 24.76 46.94
CA ALA A 178 -25.77 25.97 47.22
C ALA A 178 -25.51 26.82 45.96
N ALA A 179 -25.34 26.20 44.80
CA ALA A 179 -25.08 26.89 43.54
C ALA A 179 -26.26 27.78 43.11
N LYS A 180 -25.97 29.04 42.78
CA LYS A 180 -26.97 30.01 42.32
C LYS A 180 -26.87 30.22 40.81
N ASN A 181 -25.67 30.13 40.24
CA ASN A 181 -25.48 30.22 38.81
C ASN A 181 -26.13 29.00 38.12
N PRO A 182 -27.06 29.19 37.15
CA PRO A 182 -27.77 28.09 36.51
C PRO A 182 -26.87 27.07 35.81
N GLU A 183 -25.77 27.52 35.18
CA GLU A 183 -24.83 26.63 34.49
C GLU A 183 -24.01 25.82 35.50
N ILE A 184 -23.49 26.45 36.57
CA ILE A 184 -22.77 25.73 37.64
C ILE A 184 -23.69 24.73 38.35
N LYS A 185 -24.94 25.13 38.63
CA LYS A 185 -25.96 24.25 39.18
C LYS A 185 -26.20 23.04 38.28
N GLN A 186 -26.31 23.24 36.97
CA GLN A 186 -26.47 22.15 36.01
C GLN A 186 -25.21 21.26 35.93
N ARG A 187 -24.00 21.82 36.11
CA ARG A 187 -22.75 21.04 36.19
C ARG A 187 -22.71 20.11 37.40
N TYR A 188 -23.21 20.52 38.57
CA TYR A 188 -23.38 19.60 39.70
C TYR A 188 -24.45 18.53 39.43
N GLY A 189 -25.54 18.90 38.74
CA GLY A 189 -26.52 17.93 38.24
C GLY A 189 -25.89 16.88 37.33
N TYR A 190 -25.02 17.29 36.40
CA TYR A 190 -24.23 16.38 35.58
C TYR A 190 -23.35 15.43 36.41
N GLN A 191 -22.62 15.93 37.42
CA GLN A 191 -21.79 15.07 38.27
C GLN A 191 -22.61 14.03 39.03
N LEU A 192 -23.80 14.39 39.53
CA LEU A 192 -24.72 13.44 40.18
C LEU A 192 -25.17 12.33 39.20
N VAL A 193 -25.58 12.70 37.98
CA VAL A 193 -26.00 11.72 36.96
C VAL A 193 -24.83 10.82 36.56
N ARG A 194 -23.65 11.40 36.30
CA ARG A 194 -22.42 10.68 35.95
C ARG A 194 -22.00 9.70 37.03
N PHE A 195 -22.04 10.11 38.30
CA PHE A 195 -21.64 9.25 39.42
C PHE A 195 -22.60 8.07 39.59
N ASN A 196 -23.91 8.30 39.49
CA ASN A 196 -24.90 7.21 39.49
C ASN A 196 -24.73 6.26 38.30
N HIS A 197 -24.48 6.80 37.10
CA HIS A 197 -24.24 5.98 35.91
C HIS A 197 -22.98 5.10 36.08
N TYR A 198 -21.85 5.67 36.52
CA TYR A 198 -20.59 4.93 36.64
C TYR A 198 -20.53 3.96 37.83
N THR A 199 -21.36 4.17 38.84
CA THR A 199 -21.62 3.17 39.91
C THR A 199 -22.67 2.13 39.51
N ARG A 200 -23.18 2.17 38.27
CA ARG A 200 -24.21 1.29 37.70
C ARG A 200 -25.57 1.37 38.39
N ASN A 201 -25.82 2.43 39.14
CA ASN A 201 -27.13 2.73 39.73
C ASN A 201 -28.01 3.42 38.68
N TYR A 202 -28.37 2.68 37.63
CA TYR A 202 -28.98 3.25 36.43
C TYR A 202 -30.33 3.92 36.69
N ASP A 203 -31.24 3.30 37.45
CA ASP A 203 -32.51 3.92 37.84
C ASP A 203 -32.31 5.22 38.61
N ALA A 204 -31.31 5.25 39.50
CA ALA A 204 -30.95 6.46 40.23
C ALA A 204 -30.41 7.54 39.28
N ALA A 205 -29.66 7.19 38.24
CA ALA A 205 -29.18 8.15 37.24
C ALA A 205 -30.35 8.79 36.47
N LEU A 206 -31.36 7.99 36.08
CA LEU A 206 -32.59 8.47 35.43
C LEU A 206 -33.35 9.45 36.33
N GLN A 207 -33.59 9.06 37.58
CA GLN A 207 -34.29 9.91 38.54
C GLN A 207 -33.51 11.21 38.83
N THR A 208 -32.18 11.09 38.97
CA THR A 208 -31.29 12.24 39.20
C THR A 208 -31.37 13.25 38.07
N PHE A 209 -31.40 12.80 36.81
CA PHE A 209 -31.52 13.69 35.66
C PHE A 209 -32.83 14.50 35.71
N LYS A 210 -33.96 13.83 35.97
CA LYS A 210 -35.28 14.46 36.12
C LYS A 210 -35.35 15.44 37.30
N THR A 211 -34.67 15.13 38.40
CA THR A 211 -34.69 15.96 39.61
C THR A 211 -33.75 17.17 39.53
N TYR A 212 -32.54 16.99 38.99
CA TYR A 212 -31.47 17.98 39.13
C TYR A 212 -31.04 18.64 37.82
N VAL A 213 -31.33 18.05 36.65
CA VAL A 213 -30.91 18.59 35.34
C VAL A 213 -32.08 19.22 34.59
N GLU A 214 -33.19 18.49 34.41
CA GLU A 214 -34.38 18.98 33.67
C GLU A 214 -34.99 20.27 34.25
N PRO A 215 -35.15 20.44 35.58
CA PRO A 215 -35.83 21.62 36.14
C PRO A 215 -35.06 22.93 35.96
N VAL A 216 -33.77 22.87 35.60
CA VAL A 216 -32.97 24.06 35.26
C VAL A 216 -33.47 24.72 33.95
N ARG A 217 -34.18 23.96 33.10
CA ARG A 217 -34.81 24.44 31.85
C ARG A 217 -33.84 25.17 30.90
N MET A 218 -32.59 24.72 30.87
CA MET A 218 -31.52 25.26 30.02
C MET A 218 -30.81 24.11 29.31
N LYS A 219 -30.71 24.16 27.98
CA LYS A 219 -29.92 23.21 27.18
C LYS A 219 -28.48 23.70 27.01
N SER A 220 -27.76 23.87 28.12
CA SER A 220 -26.35 24.29 28.10
C SER A 220 -25.42 23.09 27.85
N VAL A 221 -24.11 23.31 27.70
CA VAL A 221 -23.14 22.22 27.52
C VAL A 221 -23.26 21.14 28.62
N PRO A 222 -23.32 21.49 29.93
CA PRO A 222 -23.60 20.56 31.01
C PRO A 222 -24.88 19.72 30.86
N TYR A 223 -25.93 20.25 30.21
CA TYR A 223 -27.14 19.49 29.92
C TYR A 223 -26.84 18.30 29.00
N PHE A 224 -26.12 18.53 27.90
CA PHE A 224 -25.78 17.47 26.95
C PHE A 224 -24.74 16.50 27.53
N MET A 225 -23.83 16.97 28.38
CA MET A 225 -22.95 16.09 29.16
C MET A 225 -23.75 15.18 30.11
N ALA A 226 -24.80 15.69 30.75
CA ALA A 226 -25.69 14.87 31.57
C ALA A 226 -26.56 13.93 30.74
N LEU A 227 -27.00 14.38 29.56
CA LEU A 227 -27.82 13.60 28.63
C LEU A 227 -27.05 12.39 28.09
N ASP A 228 -25.76 12.56 27.82
CA ASP A 228 -24.82 11.48 27.46
C ASP A 228 -24.77 10.39 28.53
N GLN A 229 -24.64 10.79 29.80
CA GLN A 229 -24.61 9.85 30.92
C GLN A 229 -25.98 9.21 31.18
N LEU A 230 -27.07 9.96 31.00
CA LEU A 230 -28.43 9.41 31.03
C LEU A 230 -28.62 8.34 29.95
N ALA A 231 -28.18 8.60 28.71
CA ALA A 231 -28.29 7.66 27.61
C ALA A 231 -27.49 6.37 27.88
N GLY A 232 -26.30 6.50 28.50
CA GLY A 232 -25.54 5.35 28.99
C GLY A 232 -26.30 4.53 30.05
N ALA A 233 -26.93 5.19 31.02
CA ALA A 233 -27.75 4.51 32.02
C ALA A 233 -29.00 3.84 31.42
N GLN A 234 -29.69 4.51 30.48
CA GLN A 234 -30.82 3.94 29.73
C GLN A 234 -30.40 2.70 28.94
N ARG A 235 -29.19 2.70 28.36
CA ARG A 235 -28.65 1.51 27.72
C ARG A 235 -28.47 0.36 28.72
N GLY A 236 -27.95 0.65 29.91
CA GLY A 236 -27.83 -0.32 31.01
C GLY A 236 -29.18 -0.92 31.45
N LEU A 237 -30.27 -0.16 31.31
CA LEU A 237 -31.64 -0.59 31.58
C LEU A 237 -32.36 -1.21 30.36
N HIS A 238 -31.65 -1.48 29.26
CA HIS A 238 -32.22 -1.98 28.00
C HIS A 238 -33.27 -1.07 27.35
N MET A 239 -33.31 0.22 27.71
CA MET A 239 -34.15 1.25 27.08
C MET A 239 -33.52 1.73 25.76
N ASN A 240 -33.28 0.81 24.83
CA ASN A 240 -32.43 1.03 23.65
C ASN A 240 -32.91 2.19 22.76
N SER A 241 -34.21 2.31 22.50
CA SER A 241 -34.76 3.38 21.65
C SER A 241 -34.55 4.77 22.26
N ASP A 242 -34.71 4.92 23.58
CA ASP A 242 -34.49 6.20 24.27
C ASP A 242 -33.00 6.52 24.41
N ALA A 243 -32.17 5.50 24.69
CA ALA A 243 -30.72 5.65 24.70
C ALA A 243 -30.21 6.15 23.33
N ASN A 244 -30.63 5.52 22.23
CA ASN A 244 -30.25 5.91 20.87
C ASN A 244 -30.66 7.36 20.57
N TRP A 245 -31.90 7.75 20.91
CA TRP A 245 -32.37 9.11 20.71
C TRP A 245 -31.57 10.14 21.54
N ASN A 246 -31.26 9.84 22.80
CA ASN A 246 -30.51 10.76 23.63
C ASN A 246 -29.04 10.87 23.18
N PHE A 247 -28.39 9.76 22.79
CA PHE A 247 -27.08 9.82 22.14
C PHE A 247 -27.12 10.57 20.81
N PHE A 248 -28.18 10.45 20.01
CA PHE A 248 -28.38 11.23 18.80
C PHE A 248 -28.44 12.74 19.10
N GLN A 249 -29.15 13.14 20.15
CA GLN A 249 -29.20 14.53 20.59
C GLN A 249 -27.84 15.03 21.10
N VAL A 250 -27.07 14.19 21.80
CA VAL A 250 -25.68 14.51 22.19
C VAL A 250 -24.81 14.67 20.95
N PHE A 251 -24.88 13.74 20.01
CA PHE A 251 -24.14 13.78 18.75
C PHE A 251 -24.40 15.09 17.98
N MET A 252 -25.65 15.54 17.90
CA MET A 252 -25.99 16.80 17.25
C MET A 252 -25.40 18.03 17.96
N ASN A 253 -25.40 18.03 19.29
CA ASN A 253 -25.19 19.25 20.09
C ASN A 253 -23.84 19.34 20.82
N SER A 254 -23.00 18.30 20.75
CA SER A 254 -21.69 18.25 21.43
C SER A 254 -20.55 17.89 20.49
N SER A 255 -19.78 18.89 20.05
CA SER A 255 -18.65 18.74 19.13
C SER A 255 -17.58 17.77 19.66
N SER A 256 -17.14 17.97 20.91
CA SER A 256 -16.12 17.13 21.56
C SER A 256 -16.56 15.68 21.86
N ARG A 257 -17.86 15.38 21.74
CA ARG A 257 -18.44 14.07 22.10
C ARG A 257 -19.01 13.30 20.92
N LYS A 258 -18.96 13.84 19.70
CA LYS A 258 -19.57 13.23 18.50
C LYS A 258 -19.14 11.78 18.31
N GLU A 259 -17.85 11.49 18.32
CA GLU A 259 -17.33 10.12 18.17
C GLU A 259 -17.88 9.17 19.25
N SER A 260 -17.79 9.57 20.52
CA SER A 260 -18.24 8.76 21.65
C SER A 260 -19.76 8.51 21.63
N ALA A 261 -20.55 9.52 21.27
CA ALA A 261 -21.99 9.42 21.13
C ALA A 261 -22.36 8.52 19.95
N PHE A 262 -21.65 8.65 18.83
CA PHE A 262 -21.82 7.81 17.65
C PHE A 262 -21.61 6.32 17.96
N VAL A 263 -20.48 5.97 18.56
CA VAL A 263 -20.20 4.58 18.99
C VAL A 263 -21.27 4.07 19.96
N SER A 264 -21.73 4.94 20.86
CA SER A 264 -22.70 4.58 21.91
C SER A 264 -24.13 4.40 21.41
N MET A 265 -24.50 5.00 20.27
CA MET A 265 -25.81 4.80 19.64
C MET A 265 -26.05 3.35 19.21
N LYS A 266 -25.00 2.56 18.91
CA LYS A 266 -25.10 1.14 18.50
C LYS A 266 -26.16 0.89 17.41
N LEU A 267 -26.20 1.74 16.39
CA LEU A 267 -27.14 1.63 15.27
C LEU A 267 -26.75 0.41 14.42
N SER A 268 -27.39 -0.73 14.69
CA SER A 268 -27.03 -2.02 14.08
C SER A 268 -28.12 -2.60 13.18
N ASP A 269 -29.26 -1.92 13.07
CA ASP A 269 -30.41 -2.37 12.30
C ASP A 269 -31.25 -1.19 11.78
N THR A 270 -32.02 -1.43 10.71
CA THR A 270 -32.88 -0.43 10.07
C THR A 270 -33.99 0.11 10.99
N ALA A 271 -34.47 -0.68 11.95
CA ALA A 271 -35.54 -0.24 12.86
C ALA A 271 -35.03 0.84 13.84
N SER A 272 -33.78 0.72 14.30
CA SER A 272 -33.10 1.70 15.13
C SER A 272 -32.96 3.05 14.41
N PHE A 273 -32.58 3.06 13.13
CA PHE A 273 -32.54 4.28 12.31
C PHE A 273 -33.93 4.88 12.07
N ASN A 274 -34.91 4.04 11.70
CA ASN A 274 -36.29 4.48 11.48
C ASN A 274 -36.90 5.12 12.73
N ASN A 275 -36.52 4.66 13.93
CA ASN A 275 -36.96 5.26 15.18
C ASN A 275 -36.43 6.69 15.35
N ILE A 276 -35.14 6.93 15.09
CA ILE A 276 -34.55 8.27 15.14
C ILE A 276 -35.24 9.18 14.11
N LEU A 277 -35.39 8.71 12.87
CA LEU A 277 -36.02 9.49 11.81
C LEU A 277 -37.49 9.83 12.11
N LYS A 278 -38.24 8.91 12.73
CA LYS A 278 -39.63 9.14 13.16
C LYS A 278 -39.72 10.17 14.29
N ARG A 279 -38.73 10.20 15.19
CA ARG A 279 -38.67 11.16 16.32
C ARG A 279 -38.13 12.52 15.90
N ALA A 280 -37.36 12.60 14.82
CA ALA A 280 -36.82 13.85 14.28
C ALA A 280 -37.94 14.79 13.83
N GLY A 281 -38.13 15.87 14.60
CA GLY A 281 -39.20 16.85 14.38
C GLY A 281 -38.75 18.01 13.50
N THR A 282 -37.48 18.42 13.61
CA THR A 282 -36.92 19.56 12.87
C THR A 282 -36.23 19.12 11.58
N SER A 283 -36.06 20.06 10.64
CA SER A 283 -35.26 19.84 9.43
C SER A 283 -33.83 19.41 9.76
N ASP A 284 -33.19 20.05 10.74
CA ASP A 284 -31.81 19.74 11.14
C ASP A 284 -31.69 18.33 11.75
N GLU A 285 -32.66 17.90 12.56
CA GLU A 285 -32.70 16.54 13.11
C GLU A 285 -32.88 15.51 11.99
N LYS A 286 -33.76 15.77 11.03
CA LYS A 286 -33.96 14.85 9.89
C LYS A 286 -32.71 14.77 9.02
N ASN A 287 -32.07 15.91 8.75
CA ASN A 287 -30.84 15.97 7.97
C ASN A 287 -29.70 15.19 8.66
N MET A 288 -29.56 15.36 9.99
CA MET A 288 -28.57 14.61 10.76
C MET A 288 -28.85 13.10 10.80
N ALA A 289 -30.13 12.70 10.91
CA ALA A 289 -30.50 11.30 10.87
C ALA A 289 -30.10 10.65 9.53
N TYR A 290 -30.29 11.37 8.41
CA TYR A 290 -29.81 10.92 7.11
C TYR A 290 -28.29 10.88 7.01
N PHE A 291 -27.57 11.85 7.56
CA PHE A 291 -26.11 11.81 7.63
C PHE A 291 -25.59 10.54 8.34
N LEU A 292 -26.16 10.19 9.49
CA LEU A 292 -25.79 8.97 10.22
C LEU A 292 -26.04 7.70 9.41
N LEU A 293 -27.17 7.64 8.69
CA LEU A 293 -27.50 6.52 7.82
C LEU A 293 -26.51 6.42 6.65
N GLY A 294 -26.19 7.54 6.01
CA GLY A 294 -25.25 7.60 4.89
C GLY A 294 -23.84 7.22 5.31
N TYR A 295 -23.42 7.58 6.52
CA TYR A 295 -22.11 7.23 7.05
C TYR A 295 -21.96 5.74 7.38
N GLU A 296 -22.99 5.07 7.92
CA GLU A 296 -22.95 3.63 8.23
C GLU A 296 -23.12 2.74 6.98
N ASP A 297 -23.91 3.16 5.97
CA ASP A 297 -24.16 2.42 4.72
C ASP A 297 -23.48 3.10 3.52
N PHE A 298 -22.18 3.39 3.65
CA PHE A 298 -21.44 4.29 2.73
C PHE A 298 -21.18 3.72 1.31
N THR A 299 -21.69 2.54 0.94
CA THR A 299 -21.39 1.91 -0.36
C THR A 299 -21.94 2.67 -1.58
N ASN A 300 -23.04 3.41 -1.42
CA ASN A 300 -23.50 4.37 -2.41
C ASN A 300 -24.13 5.56 -1.68
N PRO A 301 -23.37 6.64 -1.43
CA PRO A 301 -23.84 7.75 -0.60
C PRO A 301 -24.89 8.62 -1.30
N ILE A 302 -24.99 8.56 -2.64
CA ILE A 302 -25.80 9.49 -3.44
C ILE A 302 -27.29 9.50 -3.03
N PRO A 303 -28.01 8.36 -2.92
CA PRO A 303 -29.43 8.38 -2.55
C PRO A 303 -29.73 8.99 -1.18
N ILE A 304 -28.77 8.96 -0.26
CA ILE A 304 -28.91 9.62 1.05
C ILE A 304 -28.57 11.10 0.95
N MET A 305 -27.52 11.46 0.20
CA MET A 305 -27.18 12.86 -0.11
C MET A 305 -28.33 13.60 -0.79
N GLU A 306 -29.09 12.94 -1.67
CA GLU A 306 -30.34 13.45 -2.26
C GLU A 306 -31.36 13.90 -1.20
N LYS A 307 -31.60 13.05 -0.19
CA LYS A 307 -32.53 13.37 0.90
C LYS A 307 -32.03 14.52 1.77
N MET A 308 -30.72 14.60 1.98
CA MET A 308 -30.08 15.69 2.71
C MET A 308 -30.16 17.02 1.94
N TYR A 309 -29.92 16.98 0.63
CA TYR A 309 -30.04 18.11 -0.29
C TYR A 309 -31.45 18.72 -0.27
N ASP A 310 -32.49 17.88 -0.30
CA ASP A 310 -33.88 18.34 -0.24
C ASP A 310 -34.23 19.06 1.07
N ILE A 311 -33.51 18.77 2.14
CA ILE A 311 -33.70 19.43 3.44
C ILE A 311 -32.87 20.72 3.55
N ASN A 312 -31.57 20.62 3.34
CA ASN A 312 -30.65 21.75 3.44
C ASN A 312 -29.42 21.56 2.52
N PRO A 313 -29.43 22.13 1.30
CA PRO A 313 -28.34 22.01 0.34
C PRO A 313 -27.07 22.76 0.77
N ASP A 314 -27.17 23.70 1.72
CA ASP A 314 -26.03 24.45 2.28
C ASP A 314 -25.43 23.78 3.54
N SER A 315 -25.97 22.63 3.97
CA SER A 315 -25.54 21.99 5.21
C SER A 315 -24.11 21.45 5.14
N GLU A 316 -23.34 21.68 6.21
CA GLU A 316 -21.94 21.27 6.26
C GLU A 316 -21.78 19.74 6.25
N ILE A 317 -22.70 19.01 6.89
CA ILE A 317 -22.72 17.55 6.89
C ILE A 317 -22.97 16.95 5.50
N LEU A 318 -23.61 17.68 4.58
CA LEU A 318 -23.72 17.27 3.18
C LEU A 318 -22.37 17.36 2.46
N LYS A 319 -21.56 18.38 2.77
CA LYS A 319 -20.18 18.50 2.27
C LYS A 319 -19.27 17.42 2.85
N VAL A 320 -19.48 17.00 4.09
CA VAL A 320 -18.79 15.83 4.68
C VAL A 320 -19.07 14.57 3.84
N MET A 321 -20.33 14.32 3.47
CA MET A 321 -20.66 13.18 2.59
C MET A 321 -20.05 13.33 1.20
N ALA A 322 -20.09 14.53 0.63
CA ALA A 322 -19.51 14.80 -0.69
C ALA A 322 -17.99 14.59 -0.71
N VAL A 323 -17.26 15.12 0.28
CA VAL A 323 -15.80 14.98 0.32
C VAL A 323 -15.37 13.53 0.47
N ARG A 324 -16.05 12.76 1.34
CA ARG A 324 -15.81 11.32 1.46
C ARG A 324 -16.03 10.61 0.13
N SER A 325 -17.11 10.96 -0.58
CA SER A 325 -17.46 10.38 -1.89
C SER A 325 -16.40 10.71 -2.95
N ILE A 326 -15.90 11.95 -2.95
CA ILE A 326 -14.81 12.39 -3.82
C ILE A 326 -13.55 11.61 -3.51
N ASN A 327 -13.17 11.46 -2.25
CA ASN A 327 -11.94 10.77 -1.90
C ASN A 327 -12.02 9.26 -2.13
N GLU A 328 -13.19 8.63 -1.97
CA GLU A 328 -13.41 7.25 -2.39
C GLU A 328 -13.18 7.09 -3.90
N LEU A 329 -13.80 7.94 -4.73
CA LEU A 329 -13.57 7.94 -6.18
C LEU A 329 -12.11 8.24 -6.51
N GLU A 330 -11.51 9.21 -5.83
CA GLU A 330 -10.12 9.59 -6.03
C GLU A 330 -9.19 8.39 -5.85
N ARG A 331 -9.31 7.62 -4.77
CA ARG A 331 -8.46 6.43 -4.54
C ARG A 331 -8.67 5.35 -5.62
N ASN A 332 -9.85 5.29 -6.22
CA ASN A 332 -10.13 4.39 -7.34
C ASN A 332 -9.57 4.90 -8.67
N TYR A 333 -9.51 6.22 -8.88
CA TYR A 333 -8.99 6.85 -10.10
C TYR A 333 -7.48 7.14 -10.07
N LEU A 334 -6.91 7.26 -8.88
CA LEU A 334 -5.52 7.56 -8.60
C LEU A 334 -4.91 6.60 -7.58
N PRO A 335 -4.85 5.29 -7.90
CA PRO A 335 -4.17 4.27 -7.13
C PRO A 335 -2.85 4.65 -6.43
N THR A 336 -2.60 4.16 -5.21
CA THR A 336 -1.22 4.07 -4.67
C THR A 336 -0.41 3.05 -5.49
N TYR A 337 -1.07 1.95 -5.87
CA TYR A 337 -0.45 0.84 -6.58
C TYR A 337 -1.26 0.47 -7.82
N TYR A 338 -0.65 0.65 -8.99
CA TYR A 338 -1.25 0.24 -10.24
C TYR A 338 -0.87 -1.22 -10.56
N TYR A 339 -1.67 -2.17 -10.09
CA TYR A 339 -1.49 -3.59 -10.41
C TYR A 339 -2.03 -3.91 -11.81
N ASN A 340 -1.40 -4.86 -12.50
CA ASN A 340 -1.90 -5.40 -13.76
C ASN A 340 -3.12 -6.27 -13.49
N SER A 341 -4.15 -6.19 -14.34
CA SER A 341 -5.33 -7.08 -14.32
C SER A 341 -4.94 -8.56 -14.34
N ASP A 342 -3.86 -8.91 -15.04
CA ASP A 342 -3.40 -10.29 -15.22
C ASP A 342 -2.77 -10.90 -13.94
N ASP A 343 -2.36 -10.05 -12.97
CA ASP A 343 -1.94 -10.53 -11.64
C ASP A 343 -3.15 -10.90 -10.77
N ILE A 344 -4.34 -10.37 -11.11
CA ILE A 344 -5.57 -10.50 -10.33
C ILE A 344 -6.42 -11.67 -10.83
N ASP A 345 -6.41 -11.96 -12.13
CA ASP A 345 -7.11 -13.14 -12.68
C ASP A 345 -6.51 -14.48 -12.16
N ASN A 346 -5.31 -14.45 -11.60
CA ASN A 346 -4.72 -15.63 -10.94
C ASN A 346 -5.03 -15.71 -9.42
N THR A 347 -5.56 -14.65 -8.80
CA THR A 347 -5.77 -14.61 -7.34
C THR A 347 -7.20 -14.26 -6.90
N ALA A 348 -8.05 -13.72 -7.77
CA ALA A 348 -9.45 -13.43 -7.46
C ALA A 348 -10.39 -13.97 -8.56
N THR A 349 -11.19 -14.96 -8.18
CA THR A 349 -12.44 -15.38 -8.85
C THR A 349 -12.35 -15.99 -10.25
N ALA A 350 -11.92 -17.25 -10.32
CA ALA A 350 -12.70 -18.26 -11.04
C ALA A 350 -14.00 -18.54 -10.26
N GLN A 351 -14.91 -17.58 -10.20
CA GLN A 351 -16.31 -17.82 -9.91
C GLN A 351 -17.05 -17.90 -11.24
N THR A 352 -16.87 -19.00 -11.95
CA THR A 352 -17.86 -19.41 -12.95
C THR A 352 -19.08 -19.93 -12.18
N ALA A 353 -20.10 -19.09 -12.09
CA ALA A 353 -21.45 -19.52 -11.74
C ALA A 353 -22.00 -20.41 -12.87
N ASP A 354 -21.58 -21.66 -12.91
CA ASP A 354 -22.25 -22.71 -13.68
C ASP A 354 -23.44 -23.21 -12.85
N SER A 355 -24.61 -22.57 -13.05
CA SER A 355 -25.88 -23.12 -12.58
C SER A 355 -26.67 -23.69 -13.76
N LYS A 356 -26.58 -25.01 -13.93
CA LYS A 356 -27.55 -25.81 -14.70
C LYS A 356 -28.55 -26.46 -13.73
N ALA A 357 -29.82 -26.47 -14.17
CA ALA A 357 -31.05 -26.97 -13.55
C ALA A 357 -31.66 -26.02 -12.49
N SER A 358 -32.92 -25.60 -12.55
CA SER A 358 -34.15 -26.28 -13.01
C SER A 358 -35.22 -25.23 -13.37
N SER A 359 -36.09 -25.59 -14.32
CA SER A 359 -37.31 -24.88 -14.72
C SER A 359 -38.31 -24.66 -13.57
N SER A 360 -38.79 -23.44 -13.38
CA SER A 360 -40.22 -23.09 -13.23
C SER A 360 -40.43 -21.60 -12.92
N ASP A 361 -41.38 -21.00 -13.65
CA ASP A 361 -42.19 -19.81 -13.37
C ASP A 361 -41.56 -18.40 -13.39
N LYS A 362 -41.74 -17.77 -14.56
CA LYS A 362 -41.66 -16.34 -14.81
C LYS A 362 -42.81 -15.61 -14.10
N ILE A 363 -42.49 -14.65 -13.24
CA ILE A 363 -43.32 -13.46 -13.03
C ILE A 363 -42.47 -12.23 -13.38
N LYS A 364 -42.93 -11.52 -14.41
CA LYS A 364 -42.34 -10.29 -14.95
C LYS A 364 -42.54 -9.13 -13.97
N THR A 365 -41.47 -8.41 -13.65
CA THR A 365 -41.57 -6.99 -13.30
C THR A 365 -40.40 -6.27 -13.99
N GLU A 366 -40.74 -5.31 -14.84
CA GLU A 366 -39.84 -4.63 -15.77
C GLU A 366 -39.00 -3.57 -15.06
N THR A 367 -37.68 -3.64 -15.22
CA THR A 367 -36.73 -2.55 -14.93
C THR A 367 -36.46 -1.79 -16.23
N PRO A 368 -36.55 -0.45 -16.31
CA PRO A 368 -36.27 0.27 -17.55
C PRO A 368 -34.77 0.21 -17.89
N ALA A 369 -34.47 -0.19 -19.12
CA ALA A 369 -33.12 -0.27 -19.65
C ALA A 369 -32.43 1.11 -19.66
N VAL A 370 -31.27 1.19 -19.02
CA VAL A 370 -30.30 2.28 -19.19
C VAL A 370 -29.76 2.19 -20.61
N LYS A 371 -30.03 3.19 -21.44
CA LYS A 371 -29.42 3.31 -22.78
C LYS A 371 -27.93 3.59 -22.61
N GLU A 372 -27.10 2.60 -22.88
CA GLU A 372 -25.71 2.85 -23.24
C GLU A 372 -25.69 3.86 -24.40
N LYS A 373 -24.86 4.90 -24.29
CA LYS A 373 -24.54 5.74 -25.45
C LYS A 373 -23.74 4.88 -26.43
N GLU A 374 -24.45 4.19 -27.32
CA GLU A 374 -23.83 3.61 -28.51
C GLU A 374 -23.09 4.72 -29.27
N LEU A 375 -21.81 4.46 -29.58
CA LEU A 375 -21.03 5.26 -30.52
C LEU A 375 -21.89 5.60 -31.73
N SER A 376 -21.92 6.89 -32.11
CA SER A 376 -22.75 7.32 -33.24
C SER A 376 -22.35 6.55 -34.49
N PHE A 377 -23.30 6.30 -35.39
CA PHE A 377 -23.04 5.64 -36.67
C PHE A 377 -21.85 6.28 -37.42
N TRP A 378 -21.69 7.61 -37.29
CA TRP A 378 -20.54 8.34 -37.81
C TRP A 378 -19.22 8.04 -37.08
N GLN A 379 -19.21 7.83 -35.76
CA GLN A 379 -18.02 7.42 -35.03
C GLN A 379 -17.60 5.97 -35.38
N LYS A 380 -18.58 5.08 -35.60
CA LYS A 380 -18.33 3.71 -36.09
C LYS A 380 -17.77 3.73 -37.52
N ILE A 381 -18.31 4.59 -38.38
CA ILE A 381 -17.82 4.81 -39.76
C ILE A 381 -16.40 5.41 -39.75
N VAL A 382 -16.14 6.47 -38.99
CA VAL A 382 -14.79 7.09 -38.94
C VAL A 382 -13.75 6.10 -38.44
N ARG A 383 -14.08 5.27 -37.43
CA ARG A 383 -13.20 4.18 -36.97
C ARG A 383 -13.01 3.09 -38.03
N PHE A 384 -14.07 2.71 -38.73
CA PHE A 384 -14.00 1.75 -39.83
C PHE A 384 -13.12 2.26 -40.98
N PHE A 385 -13.29 3.50 -41.44
CA PHE A 385 -12.48 4.09 -42.51
C PHE A 385 -11.03 4.39 -42.08
N LYS A 386 -10.78 4.79 -40.82
CA LYS A 386 -9.40 4.86 -40.26
C LYS A 386 -8.70 3.50 -40.29
N ASN A 387 -9.43 2.43 -39.98
CA ASN A 387 -8.89 1.06 -39.99
C ASN A 387 -8.79 0.45 -41.40
N LEU A 388 -9.61 0.90 -42.35
CA LEU A 388 -9.67 0.35 -43.71
C LEU A 388 -8.71 1.06 -44.69
N PHE A 389 -8.41 2.35 -44.47
CA PHE A 389 -7.56 3.16 -45.36
C PHE A 389 -6.30 3.73 -44.70
N GLY A 390 -6.17 3.63 -43.38
CA GLY A 390 -4.88 3.78 -42.69
C GLY A 390 -4.10 2.48 -42.85
N GLY A 391 -3.05 2.51 -43.69
CA GLY A 391 -2.28 1.33 -44.06
C GLY A 391 -2.01 0.35 -42.92
N SER A 392 -2.25 -0.92 -43.19
CA SER A 392 -2.02 -2.07 -42.32
C SER A 392 -0.66 -2.03 -41.63
N LYS A 393 -0.66 -1.87 -40.30
CA LYS A 393 0.28 -2.55 -39.41
C LYS A 393 -0.47 -3.67 -38.69
N SER A 394 -0.91 -4.67 -39.46
CA SER A 394 -1.14 -6.01 -38.91
C SER A 394 0.23 -6.59 -38.54
N ASP A 395 0.33 -7.16 -37.34
CA ASP A 395 1.54 -7.55 -36.62
C ASP A 395 2.40 -6.38 -36.11
N LYS A 396 1.85 -5.62 -35.15
CA LYS A 396 2.73 -4.85 -34.25
C LYS A 396 3.41 -5.80 -33.27
N THR A 397 4.61 -6.24 -33.64
CA THR A 397 5.70 -6.41 -32.67
C THR A 397 5.65 -5.26 -31.66
N ALA A 398 5.77 -5.56 -30.37
CA ALA A 398 5.66 -4.60 -29.27
C ALA A 398 6.83 -3.58 -29.16
N ASN A 399 7.51 -3.32 -30.28
CA ASN A 399 8.58 -2.33 -30.45
C ASN A 399 8.29 -1.46 -31.68
N GLY A 400 7.09 -0.87 -31.77
CA GLY A 400 6.95 0.36 -32.56
C GLY A 400 7.56 1.48 -31.73
N ASP A 401 8.42 2.32 -32.31
CA ASP A 401 9.06 3.43 -31.60
C ASP A 401 7.99 4.29 -30.89
N LYS A 402 7.91 4.17 -29.56
CA LYS A 402 7.07 5.02 -28.70
C LYS A 402 7.36 6.52 -28.92
N ALA A 403 8.53 6.83 -29.49
CA ALA A 403 8.98 8.20 -29.77
C ALA A 403 8.13 8.94 -30.82
N ASP A 404 7.43 8.23 -31.72
CA ASP A 404 6.68 8.81 -32.85
C ASP A 404 5.17 8.97 -32.58
N GLN A 405 4.73 8.86 -31.33
CA GLN A 405 3.32 9.01 -30.98
C GLN A 405 2.85 10.46 -31.13
N SER A 406 1.65 10.62 -31.70
CA SER A 406 0.96 11.91 -31.77
C SER A 406 0.41 12.36 -30.41
N ASP A 407 0.16 13.66 -30.26
CA ASP A 407 -0.43 14.22 -29.03
C ASP A 407 -1.78 13.58 -28.69
N ASP A 408 -2.63 13.33 -29.69
CA ASP A 408 -3.92 12.65 -29.51
C ASP A 408 -3.74 11.21 -28.98
N GLU A 409 -2.76 10.46 -29.50
CA GLU A 409 -2.46 9.10 -29.03
C GLU A 409 -1.95 9.09 -27.58
N LEU A 410 -1.19 10.11 -27.18
CA LEU A 410 -0.70 10.25 -25.81
C LEU A 410 -1.80 10.69 -24.83
N LEU A 411 -2.74 11.54 -25.26
CA LEU A 411 -3.87 12.00 -24.44
C LEU A 411 -4.92 10.90 -24.25
N ASP A 412 -5.28 10.18 -25.31
CA ASP A 412 -6.30 9.12 -25.30
C ASP A 412 -5.78 7.77 -24.77
N ASN A 413 -4.52 7.71 -24.35
CA ASN A 413 -3.92 6.47 -23.86
C ASN A 413 -4.66 5.94 -22.61
N PRO A 414 -5.11 4.67 -22.60
CA PRO A 414 -5.87 4.10 -21.48
C PRO A 414 -5.04 4.02 -20.19
N ASN A 415 -3.71 3.93 -20.28
CA ASN A 415 -2.80 3.88 -19.14
C ASN A 415 -2.34 5.28 -18.68
N ARG A 416 -2.92 6.37 -19.22
CA ARG A 416 -2.66 7.75 -18.81
C ARG A 416 -3.44 8.09 -17.55
N LEU A 417 -2.73 8.44 -16.48
CA LEU A 417 -3.33 8.86 -15.20
C LEU A 417 -4.06 10.21 -15.31
N PRO A 418 -5.21 10.42 -14.61
CA PRO A 418 -5.98 9.45 -13.79
C PRO A 418 -6.82 8.48 -14.63
N PHE A 419 -7.08 7.26 -14.14
CA PHE A 419 -8.08 6.36 -14.74
C PHE A 419 -8.67 5.44 -13.66
N PHE A 420 -9.93 5.04 -13.84
CA PHE A 420 -10.62 4.20 -12.86
C PHE A 420 -10.05 2.77 -12.83
N SER A 421 -9.65 2.32 -11.64
CA SER A 421 -9.27 0.94 -11.33
C SER A 421 -10.20 0.38 -10.25
N LYS A 422 -10.69 -0.86 -10.47
CA LYS A 422 -11.59 -1.55 -9.54
C LYS A 422 -10.89 -2.20 -8.35
N ASN A 423 -9.56 -2.35 -8.39
CA ASN A 423 -8.83 -3.21 -7.47
C ASN A 423 -7.75 -2.42 -6.73
N HIS A 424 -8.13 -1.85 -5.58
CA HIS A 424 -7.25 -1.01 -4.78
C HIS A 424 -6.78 -1.59 -3.46
N SER A 425 -6.88 -2.90 -3.25
CA SER A 425 -6.24 -3.47 -2.07
C SER A 425 -5.61 -4.82 -2.29
N TYR A 426 -4.31 -4.87 -2.07
CA TYR A 426 -3.51 -6.07 -1.90
C TYR A 426 -3.87 -6.83 -0.60
N TYR A 427 -4.61 -6.20 0.34
CA TYR A 427 -4.90 -6.77 1.67
C TYR A 427 -6.38 -6.96 1.99
N TRP A 428 -7.29 -6.22 1.34
CA TRP A 428 -8.74 -6.42 1.46
C TRP A 428 -9.24 -7.29 0.31
N TYR A 429 -9.15 -8.60 0.50
CA TYR A 429 -9.88 -9.56 -0.33
C TYR A 429 -11.39 -9.25 -0.25
N GLY A 430 -11.95 -8.71 -1.34
CA GLY A 430 -13.36 -8.96 -1.68
C GLY A 430 -14.39 -7.90 -1.31
N ASP A 431 -14.17 -6.62 -1.62
CA ASP A 431 -15.32 -5.71 -1.83
C ASP A 431 -15.66 -5.62 -3.33
N GLU A 432 -16.48 -6.56 -3.80
CA GLU A 432 -17.22 -6.49 -5.09
C GLU A 432 -18.16 -5.26 -5.19
N LYS A 433 -18.10 -4.36 -4.21
CA LYS A 433 -19.03 -3.26 -3.99
C LYS A 433 -18.53 -1.89 -4.45
N GLN A 434 -17.25 -1.75 -4.82
CA GLN A 434 -16.72 -0.47 -5.31
C GLN A 434 -17.38 -0.10 -6.66
N LYS A 435 -18.27 0.89 -6.62
CA LYS A 435 -19.01 1.36 -7.79
C LYS A 435 -18.37 2.64 -8.30
N ASN A 436 -18.19 2.72 -9.60
CA ASN A 436 -17.90 4.02 -10.21
C ASN A 436 -19.19 4.85 -10.27
N PHE A 437 -19.41 5.70 -9.27
CA PHE A 437 -20.56 6.61 -9.19
C PHE A 437 -20.22 8.05 -9.59
N ILE A 438 -19.13 8.27 -10.33
CA ILE A 438 -18.66 9.62 -10.68
C ILE A 438 -19.70 10.45 -11.44
N ASP A 439 -20.46 9.82 -12.35
CA ASP A 439 -21.48 10.51 -13.15
C ASP A 439 -22.68 10.95 -12.29
N ASP A 440 -23.03 10.17 -11.28
CA ASP A 440 -24.14 10.50 -10.37
C ASP A 440 -23.71 11.56 -9.37
N LEU A 441 -22.47 11.50 -8.88
CA LEU A 441 -21.90 12.55 -8.01
C LEU A 441 -21.69 13.87 -8.75
N GLU A 442 -21.29 13.84 -10.02
CA GLU A 442 -21.18 15.02 -10.87
C GLU A 442 -22.54 15.70 -11.05
N LYS A 443 -23.58 14.95 -11.45
CA LYS A 443 -24.95 15.49 -11.54
C LYS A 443 -25.44 16.05 -10.21
N PHE A 444 -25.15 15.36 -9.11
CA PHE A 444 -25.49 15.82 -7.76
C PHE A 444 -24.77 17.12 -7.41
N THR A 445 -23.49 17.25 -7.77
CA THR A 445 -22.69 18.44 -7.50
C THR A 445 -23.15 19.62 -8.35
N GLU A 446 -23.41 19.41 -9.65
CA GLU A 446 -23.88 20.44 -10.58
C GLU A 446 -25.19 21.08 -10.10
N LYS A 447 -26.20 20.27 -9.74
CA LYS A 447 -27.47 20.80 -9.20
C LYS A 447 -27.33 21.41 -7.81
N THR A 448 -26.33 21.00 -7.03
CA THR A 448 -26.13 21.53 -5.67
C THR A 448 -25.49 22.90 -5.72
N LYS A 449 -24.52 23.08 -6.63
CA LYS A 449 -23.92 24.38 -6.96
C LYS A 449 -24.95 25.43 -7.39
N GLU A 450 -26.07 25.05 -8.01
CA GLU A 450 -27.14 25.99 -8.39
C GLU A 450 -27.94 26.55 -7.21
N LYS A 451 -28.02 25.80 -6.10
CA LYS A 451 -28.80 26.19 -4.91
C LYS A 451 -27.94 26.65 -3.74
N SER A 452 -26.76 26.05 -3.59
CA SER A 452 -25.85 26.36 -2.50
C SER A 452 -25.05 27.62 -2.80
N LYS A 453 -24.82 28.43 -1.77
CA LYS A 453 -24.01 29.67 -1.88
C LYS A 453 -22.53 29.44 -1.60
N ASP A 454 -22.13 28.21 -1.29
CA ASP A 454 -20.77 27.88 -0.90
C ASP A 454 -19.92 27.50 -2.12
N GLU A 455 -18.75 28.13 -2.25
CA GLU A 455 -17.81 27.86 -3.34
C GLU A 455 -17.28 26.42 -3.32
N TYR A 456 -17.39 25.71 -2.18
CA TYR A 456 -17.05 24.29 -2.05
C TYR A 456 -17.58 23.45 -3.21
N TRP A 457 -18.84 23.65 -3.62
CA TRP A 457 -19.46 22.84 -4.68
C TRP A 457 -18.87 23.12 -6.06
N GLN A 458 -18.36 24.33 -6.30
CA GLN A 458 -17.62 24.64 -7.53
C GLN A 458 -16.25 23.95 -7.55
N ILE A 459 -15.57 23.91 -6.40
CA ILE A 459 -14.28 23.23 -6.24
C ILE A 459 -14.46 21.72 -6.43
N ALA A 460 -15.49 21.13 -5.78
CA ALA A 460 -15.87 19.73 -5.95
C ALA A 460 -16.18 19.39 -7.42
N ASP A 461 -16.98 20.23 -8.10
CA ASP A 461 -17.31 20.05 -9.52
C ASP A 461 -16.06 20.04 -10.39
N ALA A 462 -15.18 21.04 -10.22
CA ALA A 462 -13.92 21.10 -10.93
C ALA A 462 -13.06 19.85 -10.70
N TYR A 463 -13.09 19.27 -9.51
CA TYR A 463 -12.32 18.07 -9.19
C TYR A 463 -12.88 16.82 -9.85
N LEU A 464 -14.21 16.68 -9.91
CA LEU A 464 -14.86 15.60 -10.64
C LEU A 464 -14.59 15.69 -12.14
N LYS A 465 -14.58 16.90 -12.72
CA LYS A 465 -14.14 17.11 -14.11
C LYS A 465 -12.69 16.68 -14.33
N PHE A 466 -11.79 16.97 -13.38
CA PHE A 466 -10.40 16.51 -13.42
C PHE A 466 -10.29 14.96 -13.42
N LEU A 467 -11.01 14.28 -12.52
CA LEU A 467 -11.04 12.80 -12.50
C LEU A 467 -11.58 12.20 -13.80
N LYS A 468 -12.53 12.90 -14.45
CA LYS A 468 -13.09 12.53 -15.77
C LYS A 468 -12.22 12.93 -16.97
N LYS A 469 -11.02 13.47 -16.74
CA LYS A 469 -10.10 14.00 -17.76
C LYS A 469 -10.64 15.22 -18.54
N ASP A 470 -11.68 15.90 -18.05
CA ASP A 470 -12.16 17.17 -18.61
C ASP A 470 -11.44 18.36 -17.95
N TYR A 471 -10.14 18.46 -18.20
CA TYR A 471 -9.28 19.47 -17.58
C TYR A 471 -9.64 20.88 -18.03
N LYS A 472 -10.13 21.05 -19.27
CA LYS A 472 -10.52 22.36 -19.79
C LYS A 472 -11.71 22.94 -19.02
N THR A 473 -12.75 22.13 -18.79
CA THR A 473 -13.89 22.57 -17.99
C THR A 473 -13.49 22.76 -16.53
N SER A 474 -12.67 21.86 -15.97
CA SER A 474 -12.13 22.00 -14.61
C SER A 474 -11.41 23.34 -14.41
N THR A 475 -10.45 23.67 -15.29
CA THR A 475 -9.71 24.94 -15.21
C THR A 475 -10.62 26.15 -15.32
N LYS A 476 -11.59 26.14 -16.24
CA LYS A 476 -12.56 27.24 -16.37
C LYS A 476 -13.35 27.46 -15.08
N ILE A 477 -13.85 26.39 -14.46
CA ILE A 477 -14.56 26.48 -13.18
C ILE A 477 -13.65 27.09 -12.11
N LEU A 478 -12.38 26.64 -12.00
CA LEU A 478 -11.41 27.14 -11.03
C LEU A 478 -10.99 28.60 -11.22
N GLU A 479 -11.08 29.13 -12.44
CA GLU A 479 -10.83 30.54 -12.75
C GLU A 479 -11.99 31.45 -12.36
N ASP A 480 -13.22 30.93 -12.44
CA ASP A 480 -14.44 31.67 -12.13
C ASP A 480 -14.72 31.78 -10.61
N ILE A 481 -14.11 30.93 -9.78
CA ILE A 481 -14.30 30.93 -8.31
C ILE A 481 -13.64 32.15 -7.68
N LYS A 482 -14.41 32.87 -6.86
CA LYS A 482 -13.93 34.00 -6.04
C LYS A 482 -14.14 33.67 -4.57
N THR A 483 -13.04 33.47 -3.84
CA THR A 483 -13.09 33.16 -2.41
C THR A 483 -11.94 33.81 -1.65
N THR A 484 -12.16 34.08 -0.36
CA THR A 484 -11.12 34.52 0.58
C THR A 484 -10.77 33.43 1.60
N ASN A 485 -11.39 32.25 1.51
CA ASN A 485 -11.09 31.12 2.39
C ASN A 485 -9.70 30.56 2.06
N PRO A 486 -8.73 30.58 2.99
CA PRO A 486 -7.37 30.12 2.74
C PRO A 486 -7.28 28.64 2.35
N GLU A 487 -8.15 27.78 2.90
CA GLU A 487 -8.15 26.35 2.57
C GLU A 487 -8.67 26.12 1.13
N TYR A 488 -9.66 26.91 0.69
CA TYR A 488 -10.16 26.86 -0.68
C TYR A 488 -9.15 27.40 -1.67
N LEU A 489 -8.44 28.48 -1.32
CA LEU A 489 -7.38 29.03 -2.16
C LEU A 489 -6.24 28.03 -2.37
N GLU A 490 -5.86 27.28 -1.32
CA GLU A 490 -4.82 26.25 -1.41
C GLU A 490 -5.27 25.06 -2.26
N GLU A 491 -6.51 24.60 -2.11
CA GLU A 491 -7.08 23.53 -2.94
C GLU A 491 -7.16 23.95 -4.42
N ILE A 492 -7.68 25.16 -4.70
CA ILE A 492 -7.75 25.72 -6.06
C ILE A 492 -6.36 25.85 -6.67
N LYS A 493 -5.37 26.33 -5.90
CA LYS A 493 -3.98 26.43 -6.36
C LYS A 493 -3.46 25.05 -6.77
N ARG A 494 -3.62 24.04 -5.92
CA ARG A 494 -3.21 22.65 -6.18
C ARG A 494 -3.86 22.11 -7.45
N MET A 495 -5.17 22.26 -7.59
CA MET A 495 -5.93 21.77 -8.75
C MET A 495 -5.52 22.46 -10.05
N LYS A 496 -5.18 23.76 -10.03
CA LYS A 496 -4.66 24.47 -11.20
C LYS A 496 -3.32 23.89 -11.67
N VAL A 497 -2.41 23.59 -10.74
CA VAL A 497 -1.13 22.93 -11.06
C VAL A 497 -1.37 21.54 -11.64
N LEU A 498 -2.27 20.76 -11.03
CA LEU A 498 -2.62 19.44 -11.52
C LEU A 498 -3.16 19.51 -12.95
N ASN A 499 -4.14 20.38 -13.21
CA ASN A 499 -4.75 20.56 -14.54
C ASN A 499 -3.72 20.99 -15.59
N ASP A 500 -2.81 21.91 -15.26
CA ASP A 500 -1.76 22.33 -16.20
C ASP A 500 -0.90 21.15 -16.64
N ILE A 501 -0.41 20.35 -15.68
CA ILE A 501 0.46 19.21 -15.93
C ILE A 501 -0.24 18.08 -16.68
N VAL A 502 -1.46 17.71 -16.26
CA VAL A 502 -2.15 16.57 -16.88
C VAL A 502 -2.69 16.88 -18.28
N SER A 503 -2.99 18.16 -18.56
CA SER A 503 -3.44 18.64 -19.87
C SER A 503 -2.33 18.61 -20.92
N GLN A 504 -1.07 18.65 -20.50
CA GLN A 504 0.06 18.63 -21.41
C GLN A 504 0.22 17.24 -22.06
N PRO A 505 0.09 17.09 -23.39
CA PRO A 505 0.15 15.79 -24.05
C PRO A 505 1.48 15.07 -23.81
N LYS A 506 2.57 15.81 -24.01
CA LYS A 506 3.97 15.36 -23.92
C LYS A 506 4.78 16.30 -23.04
N ILE A 507 5.61 15.75 -22.17
CA ILE A 507 6.53 16.53 -21.33
C ILE A 507 7.78 16.83 -22.16
N THR A 508 7.94 18.08 -22.62
CA THR A 508 9.09 18.53 -23.40
C THR A 508 10.11 19.27 -22.52
N SER A 509 11.30 19.55 -23.05
CA SER A 509 12.31 20.34 -22.33
C SER A 509 11.82 21.76 -22.02
N GLU A 510 11.00 22.36 -22.89
CA GLU A 510 10.40 23.67 -22.68
C GLU A 510 9.39 23.60 -21.52
N TYR A 511 8.57 22.56 -21.49
CA TYR A 511 7.60 22.35 -20.43
C TYR A 511 8.27 22.02 -19.09
N GLU A 512 9.36 21.24 -19.08
CA GLU A 512 10.21 21.05 -17.91
C GLU A 512 10.74 22.39 -17.35
N GLY A 513 11.10 23.33 -18.24
CA GLY A 513 11.46 24.71 -17.87
C GLY A 513 10.31 25.50 -17.25
N HIS A 514 9.08 25.33 -17.77
CA HIS A 514 7.85 25.88 -17.19
C HIS A 514 7.61 25.36 -15.77
N LEU A 515 7.74 24.05 -15.53
CA LEU A 515 7.59 23.46 -14.19
C LEU A 515 8.56 24.05 -13.17
N MET A 516 9.83 24.25 -13.56
CA MET A 516 10.85 24.81 -12.68
C MET A 516 10.66 26.31 -12.40
N LYS A 517 10.00 27.02 -13.31
CA LYS A 517 9.76 28.46 -13.19
C LYS A 517 8.50 28.77 -12.38
N ASP A 518 7.40 28.09 -12.70
CA ASP A 518 6.07 28.44 -12.22
C ASP A 518 5.65 27.60 -11.01
N TYR A 519 6.23 26.39 -10.85
CA TYR A 519 5.92 25.44 -9.77
C TYR A 519 7.14 24.89 -9.01
N PRO A 520 8.20 25.69 -8.75
CA PRO A 520 9.43 25.18 -8.13
C PRO A 520 9.21 24.54 -6.77
N GLU A 521 8.17 24.96 -6.02
CA GLU A 521 7.89 24.46 -4.68
C GLU A 521 7.49 22.98 -4.61
N TYR A 522 7.04 22.39 -5.72
CA TYR A 522 6.64 20.98 -5.79
C TYR A 522 7.77 20.04 -6.22
N PHE A 523 8.84 20.58 -6.80
CA PHE A 523 9.92 19.79 -7.37
C PHE A 523 11.25 20.00 -6.63
N ILE A 524 11.52 21.23 -6.16
CA ILE A 524 12.74 21.52 -5.41
C ILE A 524 12.52 21.14 -3.94
N GLU A 525 13.21 20.08 -3.51
CA GLU A 525 13.25 19.66 -2.10
C GLU A 525 13.71 20.82 -1.21
N LYS A 526 12.86 21.20 -0.25
CA LYS A 526 13.20 22.16 0.79
C LYS A 526 13.87 21.40 1.93
N GLU A 527 14.92 21.97 2.52
CA GLU A 527 15.48 21.44 3.76
C GLU A 527 14.37 21.38 4.82
N VAL A 528 13.98 20.16 5.18
CA VAL A 528 13.05 19.93 6.29
C VAL A 528 13.83 20.23 7.57
N LYS A 529 13.61 21.41 8.16
CA LYS A 529 13.98 21.63 9.56
C LYS A 529 13.15 20.62 10.36
N LYS A 530 13.81 19.62 10.94
CA LYS A 530 13.17 18.66 11.83
C LYS A 530 12.49 19.43 12.97
N ASP A 531 11.18 19.63 12.89
CA ASP A 531 10.40 19.95 14.07
C ASP A 531 10.44 18.73 14.98
N SER A 532 10.69 18.97 16.27
CA SER A 532 10.96 17.98 17.32
C SER A 532 9.78 17.05 17.67
N ILE A 533 8.81 16.91 16.76
CA ILE A 533 7.56 16.13 16.93
C ILE A 533 7.37 15.11 15.79
N ALA A 534 8.32 14.97 14.86
CA ALA A 534 8.31 13.82 13.94
C ALA A 534 8.35 12.54 14.79
N SER A 535 7.26 11.79 14.77
CA SER A 535 7.12 10.59 15.60
C SER A 535 8.03 9.49 15.05
N ASP A 536 8.48 8.56 15.90
CA ASP A 536 9.22 7.36 15.45
C ASP A 536 8.49 6.56 14.35
N TYR A 537 7.19 6.80 14.17
CA TYR A 537 6.34 6.26 13.11
C TYR A 537 6.78 6.68 11.70
N ASP A 538 7.19 7.94 11.52
CA ASP A 538 7.57 8.49 10.20
C ASP A 538 8.91 7.92 9.70
N ASN A 539 9.75 7.42 10.61
CA ASN A 539 11.02 6.77 10.25
C ASN A 539 10.83 5.33 9.76
N TYR A 540 9.74 4.66 10.13
CA TYR A 540 9.54 3.24 9.82
C TYR A 540 8.92 3.03 8.42
N TYR A 541 7.98 3.88 8.02
CA TYR A 541 7.22 3.70 6.77
C TYR A 541 7.68 4.59 5.60
N GLY A 542 8.69 5.44 5.81
CA GLY A 542 9.25 6.31 4.77
C GLY A 542 8.54 7.68 4.68
N PRO A 543 8.87 8.50 3.67
CA PRO A 543 8.31 9.84 3.54
C PRO A 543 6.79 9.77 3.26
N VAL A 544 6.01 10.52 4.04
CA VAL A 544 4.56 10.63 3.88
C VAL A 544 4.21 11.10 2.46
N PRO A 545 3.27 10.42 1.76
CA PRO A 545 2.82 10.84 0.44
C PRO A 545 2.31 12.30 0.45
N SER A 546 2.49 12.99 -0.68
CA SER A 546 2.18 14.41 -0.84
C SER A 546 1.83 14.77 -2.28
N THR A 547 1.30 15.98 -2.50
CA THR A 547 1.10 16.53 -3.86
C THR A 547 2.37 16.43 -4.70
N ALA A 548 3.54 16.72 -4.13
CA ALA A 548 4.82 16.60 -4.83
C ALA A 548 5.10 15.16 -5.28
N SER A 549 4.87 14.18 -4.41
CA SER A 549 5.02 12.75 -4.77
C SER A 549 4.05 12.33 -5.88
N PHE A 550 2.81 12.81 -5.84
CA PHE A 550 1.81 12.53 -6.86
C PHE A 550 2.20 13.13 -8.23
N LEU A 551 2.68 14.38 -8.24
CA LEU A 551 3.17 15.02 -9.46
C LEU A 551 4.37 14.27 -10.04
N LYS A 552 5.28 13.74 -9.20
CA LYS A 552 6.36 12.86 -9.65
C LYS A 552 5.81 11.60 -10.35
N ASP A 553 4.79 10.96 -9.79
CA ASP A 553 4.14 9.78 -10.38
C ASP A 553 3.48 10.09 -11.73
N VAL A 554 2.80 11.25 -11.85
CA VAL A 554 2.21 11.71 -13.11
C VAL A 554 3.29 11.91 -14.17
N LEU A 555 4.38 12.62 -13.84
CA LEU A 555 5.49 12.84 -14.77
C LEU A 555 6.20 11.54 -15.15
N ALA A 556 6.42 10.63 -14.19
CA ALA A 556 6.98 9.31 -14.46
C ALA A 556 6.10 8.53 -15.44
N ASN A 557 4.78 8.58 -15.29
CA ASN A 557 3.83 8.00 -16.22
C ASN A 557 3.92 8.65 -17.62
N ARG A 558 4.02 9.98 -17.71
CA ARG A 558 4.16 10.66 -19.01
C ARG A 558 5.42 10.25 -19.74
N TYR A 559 6.58 10.24 -19.05
CA TYR A 559 7.84 9.77 -19.61
C TYR A 559 7.75 8.31 -20.09
N PHE A 560 7.10 7.43 -19.31
CA PHE A 560 6.89 6.03 -19.68
C PHE A 560 6.07 5.87 -20.95
N LEU A 561 4.97 6.62 -21.07
CA LEU A 561 4.08 6.58 -22.22
C LEU A 561 4.77 7.11 -23.47
N GLN A 562 5.51 8.22 -23.38
CA GLN A 562 6.22 8.82 -24.52
C GLN A 562 7.56 8.15 -24.89
N GLY A 563 7.90 7.02 -24.25
CA GLY A 563 9.10 6.23 -24.58
C GLY A 563 10.41 6.69 -23.93
N GLU A 564 10.36 7.62 -22.98
CA GLU A 564 11.52 8.06 -22.20
C GLU A 564 11.65 7.24 -20.92
N ASP A 565 11.79 5.92 -21.06
CA ASP A 565 11.82 4.95 -19.95
C ASP A 565 12.89 5.27 -18.89
N GLY A 566 14.05 5.77 -19.30
CA GLY A 566 15.14 6.14 -18.39
C GLY A 566 14.80 7.34 -17.51
N LYS A 567 14.09 8.34 -18.05
CA LYS A 567 13.55 9.44 -17.24
C LYS A 567 12.47 8.93 -16.30
N SER A 568 11.53 8.14 -16.81
CA SER A 568 10.46 7.54 -15.99
C SER A 568 11.01 6.76 -14.81
N PHE A 569 12.04 5.93 -15.03
CA PHE A 569 12.71 5.17 -14.00
C PHE A 569 13.37 6.05 -12.95
N LEU A 570 14.14 7.05 -13.38
CA LEU A 570 14.83 7.97 -12.50
C LEU A 570 13.92 8.99 -11.80
N MET A 571 12.60 8.98 -12.03
CA MET A 571 11.67 9.76 -11.21
C MET A 571 11.42 9.15 -9.83
N SER A 572 11.57 7.82 -9.71
CA SER A 572 11.22 7.07 -8.50
C SER A 572 12.30 6.08 -8.03
N ASN A 573 13.32 5.83 -8.84
CA ASN A 573 14.35 4.82 -8.58
C ASN A 573 15.75 5.39 -8.83
N LYS A 574 16.75 4.72 -8.28
CA LYS A 574 18.15 5.08 -8.38
C LYS A 574 18.87 4.29 -9.48
N LEU A 575 20.00 4.79 -9.97
CA LEU A 575 20.85 4.09 -10.94
C LEU A 575 21.23 2.68 -10.44
N SER A 576 21.60 2.58 -9.16
CA SER A 576 21.95 1.30 -8.53
C SER A 576 20.81 0.28 -8.55
N ASP A 577 19.55 0.70 -8.59
CA ASP A 577 18.39 -0.20 -8.58
C ASP A 577 18.30 -1.05 -9.86
N LEU A 578 18.91 -0.63 -10.97
CA LEU A 578 18.99 -1.43 -12.22
C LEU A 578 19.61 -2.83 -12.00
N GLN A 579 20.36 -3.03 -10.91
CA GLN A 579 20.90 -4.34 -10.54
C GLN A 579 19.81 -5.40 -10.29
N TYR A 580 18.62 -5.01 -9.81
CA TYR A 580 17.57 -5.96 -9.42
C TYR A 580 16.72 -6.44 -10.61
N ASN A 581 16.76 -5.71 -11.72
CA ASN A 581 16.01 -6.02 -12.93
C ASN A 581 16.79 -5.47 -14.16
N PRO A 582 17.84 -6.18 -14.60
CA PRO A 582 18.78 -5.72 -15.63
C PRO A 582 18.19 -5.82 -17.06
N ASN A 583 17.02 -5.21 -17.29
CA ASN A 583 16.36 -5.15 -18.59
C ASN A 583 17.15 -4.26 -19.56
N SER A 584 17.61 -4.81 -20.69
CA SER A 584 18.48 -4.08 -21.62
C SER A 584 17.86 -2.82 -22.23
N SER A 585 16.54 -2.80 -22.48
CA SER A 585 15.87 -1.62 -23.03
C SER A 585 15.84 -0.47 -22.03
N LEU A 586 15.53 -0.77 -20.76
CA LEU A 586 15.54 0.22 -19.70
C LEU A 586 16.96 0.70 -19.40
N VAL A 587 17.92 -0.22 -19.27
CA VAL A 587 19.35 0.09 -19.03
C VAL A 587 19.86 1.03 -20.11
N LYS A 588 19.52 0.75 -21.38
CA LYS A 588 19.87 1.62 -22.50
C LYS A 588 19.25 3.01 -22.39
N SER A 589 17.98 3.10 -22.02
CA SER A 589 17.30 4.40 -21.85
C SER A 589 17.90 5.24 -20.71
N VAL A 590 18.28 4.61 -19.59
CA VAL A 590 18.99 5.29 -18.48
C VAL A 590 20.40 5.72 -18.90
N GLU A 591 21.12 4.87 -19.64
CA GLU A 591 22.42 5.19 -20.21
C GLU A 591 22.34 6.37 -21.20
N ASP A 592 21.32 6.41 -22.06
CA ASP A 592 21.12 7.50 -23.01
C ASP A 592 20.84 8.82 -22.28
N PHE A 593 20.06 8.80 -21.20
CA PHE A 593 19.89 9.97 -20.33
C PHE A 593 21.21 10.35 -19.64
N TYR A 594 21.99 9.39 -19.13
CA TYR A 594 23.32 9.64 -18.57
C TYR A 594 24.21 10.38 -19.58
N ARG A 595 24.27 9.90 -20.82
CA ARG A 595 25.10 10.45 -21.90
C ARG A 595 24.55 11.73 -22.53
N LYS A 596 23.28 12.08 -22.29
CA LYS A 596 22.66 13.29 -22.84
C LYS A 596 23.48 14.54 -22.47
N PRO A 597 24.02 15.29 -23.45
CA PRO A 597 24.68 16.57 -23.19
C PRO A 597 23.64 17.66 -22.87
N ASN A 598 24.05 18.71 -22.15
CA ASN A 598 23.21 19.89 -21.89
C ASN A 598 21.85 19.56 -21.23
N LYS A 599 21.86 18.74 -20.17
CA LYS A 599 20.66 18.50 -19.35
C LYS A 599 20.09 19.83 -18.86
N ASN A 600 18.78 20.02 -18.96
CA ASN A 600 18.15 21.26 -18.48
C ASN A 600 18.05 21.29 -16.95
N GLN A 601 17.52 22.39 -16.39
CA GLN A 601 17.45 22.58 -14.94
C GLN A 601 16.62 21.49 -14.23
N PHE A 602 15.48 21.08 -14.79
CA PHE A 602 14.65 20.02 -14.22
C PHE A 602 15.40 18.69 -14.21
N GLU A 603 16.02 18.33 -15.33
CA GLU A 603 16.81 17.11 -15.47
C GLU A 603 17.98 17.08 -14.47
N GLN A 604 18.67 18.21 -14.27
CA GLN A 604 19.80 18.29 -13.33
C GLN A 604 19.34 18.20 -11.86
N GLN A 605 18.26 18.90 -11.49
CA GLN A 605 17.87 19.05 -10.08
C GLN A 605 16.94 17.94 -9.58
N ILE A 606 16.27 17.22 -10.48
CA ILE A 606 15.27 16.20 -10.14
C ILE A 606 15.73 14.82 -10.58
N ILE A 607 15.90 14.62 -11.89
CA ILE A 607 16.14 13.29 -12.47
C ILE A 607 17.58 12.82 -12.20
N ALA A 608 18.56 13.68 -12.43
CA ALA A 608 19.98 13.33 -12.27
C ALA A 608 20.40 13.13 -10.81
N LYS A 609 19.64 13.63 -9.82
CA LYS A 609 19.90 13.33 -8.40
C LYS A 609 19.78 11.86 -8.06
N ASN A 610 19.00 11.10 -8.84
CA ASN A 610 18.84 9.67 -8.67
C ASN A 610 19.92 8.85 -9.38
N MET A 611 20.92 9.50 -10.02
CA MET A 611 22.16 8.84 -10.43
C MET A 611 23.09 8.69 -9.24
N ASP A 612 22.75 7.77 -8.33
CA ASP A 612 23.52 7.50 -7.14
C ASP A 612 24.86 6.80 -7.44
N ASP A 613 25.73 6.76 -6.43
CA ASP A 613 27.10 6.28 -6.59
C ASP A 613 27.15 4.75 -6.76
N VAL A 614 27.51 4.33 -7.97
CA VAL A 614 27.81 2.94 -8.34
C VAL A 614 29.31 2.73 -8.61
N GLY A 615 30.16 3.67 -8.18
CA GLY A 615 31.56 3.76 -8.54
C GLY A 615 31.74 4.20 -9.99
N ASN A 616 32.12 3.27 -10.87
CA ASN A 616 32.31 3.56 -12.29
C ASN A 616 31.01 3.26 -13.06
N ILE A 617 30.26 4.31 -13.44
CA ILE A 617 28.98 4.22 -14.16
C ILE A 617 29.13 3.51 -15.51
N GLU A 618 30.19 3.80 -16.27
CA GLU A 618 30.46 3.16 -17.57
C GLU A 618 30.71 1.65 -17.43
N ALA A 619 31.45 1.27 -16.38
CA ALA A 619 31.69 -0.11 -16.03
C ALA A 619 30.40 -0.81 -15.56
N PHE A 620 29.54 -0.12 -14.81
CA PHE A 620 28.23 -0.65 -14.35
C PHE A 620 27.32 -1.00 -15.53
N PHE A 621 27.14 -0.09 -16.50
CA PHE A 621 26.36 -0.39 -17.70
C PHE A 621 26.99 -1.51 -18.53
N SER A 622 28.31 -1.47 -18.72
CA SER A 622 29.03 -2.49 -19.48
C SER A 622 28.89 -3.88 -18.84
N LEU A 623 28.91 -3.97 -17.50
CA LEU A 623 28.72 -5.23 -16.79
C LEU A 623 27.35 -5.84 -17.09
N ILE A 624 26.28 -5.06 -17.02
CA ILE A 624 24.92 -5.54 -17.29
C ILE A 624 24.79 -6.10 -18.72
N TYR A 625 25.34 -5.40 -19.72
CA TYR A 625 25.33 -5.90 -21.10
C TYR A 625 26.20 -7.14 -21.30
N GLY A 626 27.36 -7.18 -20.64
CA GLY A 626 28.27 -8.32 -20.67
C GLY A 626 27.64 -9.57 -20.08
N ASP A 627 26.97 -9.44 -18.94
CA ASP A 627 26.26 -10.51 -18.24
C ASP A 627 25.17 -11.10 -19.11
N ARG A 628 24.34 -10.25 -19.74
CA ARG A 628 23.32 -10.72 -20.68
C ARG A 628 23.92 -11.44 -21.89
N ALA A 629 24.98 -10.90 -22.49
CA ALA A 629 25.66 -11.55 -23.62
C ALA A 629 26.23 -12.92 -23.23
N MET A 630 26.77 -13.03 -22.02
CA MET A 630 27.30 -14.28 -21.48
C MET A 630 26.21 -15.34 -21.32
N ARG A 631 25.04 -14.98 -20.78
CA ARG A 631 23.87 -15.88 -20.66
C ARG A 631 23.33 -16.36 -22.00
N LEU A 632 23.48 -15.55 -23.05
CA LEU A 632 23.13 -15.91 -24.44
C LEU A 632 24.24 -16.68 -25.18
N ALA A 633 25.32 -17.05 -24.48
CA ALA A 633 26.51 -17.70 -25.04
C ALA A 633 27.20 -16.91 -26.17
N ASP A 634 27.02 -15.59 -26.21
CA ASP A 634 27.74 -14.66 -27.10
C ASP A 634 29.00 -14.15 -26.38
N PHE A 635 29.98 -15.05 -26.24
CA PHE A 635 31.19 -14.82 -25.45
C PHE A 635 32.05 -13.69 -26.00
N GLU A 636 32.07 -13.51 -27.33
CA GLU A 636 32.78 -12.45 -28.02
C GLU A 636 32.19 -11.07 -27.68
N LYS A 637 30.86 -10.96 -27.68
CA LYS A 637 30.17 -9.74 -27.25
C LYS A 637 30.34 -9.50 -25.75
N ALA A 638 30.21 -10.54 -24.91
CA ALA A 638 30.42 -10.45 -23.47
C ALA A 638 31.83 -9.92 -23.13
N ARG A 639 32.86 -10.48 -23.76
CA ARG A 639 34.25 -10.02 -23.65
C ARG A 639 34.39 -8.54 -24.01
N SER A 640 33.76 -8.10 -25.10
CA SER A 640 33.85 -6.69 -25.54
C SER A 640 33.31 -5.70 -24.51
N TYR A 641 32.29 -6.10 -23.75
CA TYR A 641 31.74 -5.31 -22.66
C TYR A 641 32.59 -5.42 -21.39
N TYR A 642 33.03 -6.62 -21.00
CA TYR A 642 33.88 -6.80 -19.82
C TYR A 642 35.22 -6.09 -19.94
N GLN A 643 35.75 -5.91 -21.15
CA GLN A 643 36.93 -5.08 -21.41
C GLN A 643 36.73 -3.63 -20.96
N LYS A 644 35.51 -3.10 -21.10
CA LYS A 644 35.11 -1.75 -20.66
C LYS A 644 34.73 -1.70 -19.17
N ALA A 645 34.51 -2.84 -18.54
CA ALA A 645 34.09 -2.96 -17.14
C ALA A 645 35.24 -3.27 -16.17
N GLN A 646 36.51 -3.14 -16.58
CA GLN A 646 37.66 -3.49 -15.73
C GLN A 646 37.76 -2.66 -14.45
N ASP A 647 37.27 -1.42 -14.47
CA ASP A 647 37.24 -0.51 -13.31
C ASP A 647 35.98 -0.70 -12.45
N PHE A 648 35.24 -1.80 -12.62
CA PHE A 648 34.06 -2.11 -11.81
C PHE A 648 34.45 -2.40 -10.36
N VAL A 649 34.03 -1.52 -9.45
CA VAL A 649 34.40 -1.59 -8.02
C VAL A 649 33.60 -2.65 -7.26
N GLY A 650 32.37 -2.91 -7.67
CA GLY A 650 31.52 -3.95 -7.10
C GLY A 650 30.03 -3.61 -7.23
N ILE A 651 29.19 -4.64 -7.09
CA ILE A 651 27.74 -4.49 -7.10
C ILE A 651 27.32 -3.64 -5.88
N PRO A 652 26.52 -2.57 -6.03
CA PRO A 652 26.10 -1.74 -4.91
C PRO A 652 25.39 -2.55 -3.80
N ARG A 653 25.97 -2.53 -2.60
CA ARG A 653 25.43 -3.17 -1.38
C ARG A 653 25.63 -2.24 -0.18
N ILE A 654 24.76 -2.35 0.82
CA ILE A 654 24.81 -1.56 2.06
C ILE A 654 25.04 -2.50 3.23
N ASN A 655 26.02 -2.19 4.07
CA ASN A 655 26.19 -2.87 5.36
C ASN A 655 25.38 -2.14 6.43
N TYR A 656 24.66 -2.89 7.25
CA TYR A 656 23.99 -2.38 8.44
C TYR A 656 24.91 -2.54 9.65
N ASP A 657 25.34 -1.43 10.24
CA ASP A 657 26.09 -1.43 11.49
C ASP A 657 25.12 -1.37 12.68
N TRP A 658 24.98 -2.49 13.39
CA TRP A 658 24.03 -2.66 14.49
C TRP A 658 24.53 -2.09 15.83
N VAL A 659 25.61 -1.29 15.82
CA VAL A 659 26.31 -0.84 17.04
C VAL A 659 25.89 0.57 17.50
N SER A 660 25.19 1.38 16.68
CA SER A 660 24.75 2.73 17.07
C SER A 660 23.23 2.97 16.97
N GLU A 661 22.69 3.80 17.88
CA GLU A 661 21.28 4.26 17.89
C GLU A 661 20.87 5.01 16.60
N GLN A 662 21.84 5.40 15.77
CA GLN A 662 21.62 5.92 14.42
C GLN A 662 22.24 4.95 13.43
N GLN A 663 21.43 4.33 12.58
CA GLN A 663 21.86 3.34 11.58
C GLN A 663 22.65 4.01 10.45
N PRO A 664 24.00 3.96 10.42
CA PRO A 664 24.74 4.54 9.31
C PRO A 664 24.69 3.52 8.17
N LYS A 665 23.98 3.84 7.09
CA LYS A 665 24.02 3.05 5.85
C LYS A 665 25.38 3.26 5.20
N VAL A 666 26.32 2.34 5.39
CA VAL A 666 27.67 2.43 4.80
C VAL A 666 27.74 1.58 3.53
N PRO A 667 28.18 2.12 2.38
CA PRO A 667 28.44 1.32 1.18
C PRO A 667 29.41 0.17 1.48
N HIS A 668 29.07 -1.03 1.03
CA HIS A 668 29.89 -2.21 1.23
C HIS A 668 31.20 -2.11 0.45
N GLN A 669 32.31 -2.33 1.14
CA GLN A 669 33.66 -2.34 0.56
C GLN A 669 34.12 -3.78 0.38
N TYR A 670 34.08 -4.29 -0.85
CA TYR A 670 34.45 -5.67 -1.17
C TYR A 670 35.94 -5.93 -0.92
N LYS A 671 36.24 -7.03 -0.22
CA LYS A 671 37.62 -7.47 -0.02
C LYS A 671 38.27 -7.91 -1.34
N ALA A 672 39.61 -7.97 -1.34
CA ALA A 672 40.37 -8.36 -2.54
C ALA A 672 40.04 -9.78 -3.03
N ASN A 673 39.71 -10.70 -2.12
CA ASN A 673 39.37 -12.10 -2.38
C ASN A 673 37.86 -12.39 -2.41
N GLU A 674 37.02 -11.36 -2.32
CA GLU A 674 35.57 -11.47 -2.31
C GLU A 674 35.00 -11.27 -3.71
N TYR A 675 33.99 -12.05 -4.07
CA TYR A 675 33.27 -11.87 -5.33
C TYR A 675 32.46 -10.57 -5.27
N ASN A 676 32.81 -9.61 -6.13
CA ASN A 676 32.16 -8.30 -6.16
C ASN A 676 31.18 -8.14 -7.33
N GLY A 677 30.90 -9.21 -8.08
CA GLY A 677 30.17 -9.13 -9.35
C GLY A 677 31.07 -9.13 -10.60
N PHE A 678 32.40 -9.01 -10.48
CA PHE A 678 33.32 -9.02 -11.63
C PHE A 678 34.56 -9.89 -11.44
N ARG A 679 35.21 -9.83 -10.28
CA ARG A 679 36.43 -10.60 -9.96
C ARG A 679 36.16 -11.72 -8.95
N ASN A 680 37.11 -12.64 -8.81
CA ASN A 680 37.07 -13.78 -7.88
C ASN A 680 36.08 -14.90 -8.26
N ILE A 681 36.07 -15.26 -9.53
CA ILE A 681 35.30 -16.39 -10.07
C ILE A 681 36.19 -17.64 -10.06
N PRO A 682 35.89 -18.65 -9.23
CA PRO A 682 36.67 -19.88 -9.18
C PRO A 682 36.46 -20.76 -10.43
N SER A 683 37.47 -21.56 -10.78
CA SER A 683 37.41 -22.50 -11.93
C SER A 683 36.34 -23.58 -11.79
N TYR A 684 35.80 -23.80 -10.58
CA TYR A 684 34.65 -24.68 -10.33
C TYR A 684 33.41 -24.34 -11.18
N VAL A 685 33.31 -23.13 -11.74
CA VAL A 685 32.25 -22.78 -12.70
C VAL A 685 32.21 -23.73 -13.90
N PHE A 686 33.36 -24.30 -14.30
CA PHE A 686 33.46 -25.32 -15.36
C PHE A 686 33.29 -26.76 -14.85
N GLY A 687 33.16 -26.93 -13.53
CA GLY A 687 33.07 -28.22 -12.84
C GLY A 687 31.67 -28.83 -12.84
N HIS A 688 31.48 -29.83 -11.98
CA HIS A 688 30.19 -30.49 -11.74
C HIS A 688 29.88 -30.57 -10.24
N ASN A 689 28.58 -30.58 -9.92
CA ASN A 689 28.10 -30.81 -8.55
C ASN A 689 28.32 -32.27 -8.14
N VAL A 690 28.72 -32.46 -6.87
CA VAL A 690 28.78 -33.78 -6.22
C VAL A 690 27.54 -34.02 -5.35
N TRP A 691 26.99 -32.94 -4.79
CA TRP A 691 25.72 -32.89 -4.06
C TRP A 691 25.13 -31.48 -4.17
N GLU A 692 23.84 -31.33 -3.91
CA GLU A 692 23.14 -30.04 -4.02
C GLU A 692 23.13 -29.32 -2.68
N SER A 693 24.09 -28.41 -2.47
CA SER A 693 24.08 -27.44 -1.38
C SER A 693 24.62 -26.10 -1.87
N TYR A 694 23.74 -25.10 -1.97
CA TYR A 694 24.06 -23.77 -2.49
C TYR A 694 24.60 -22.80 -1.44
N GLN A 695 24.53 -23.19 -0.16
CA GLN A 695 25.04 -22.43 0.99
C GLN A 695 26.40 -22.94 1.48
N SER A 696 26.78 -24.17 1.12
CA SER A 696 28.10 -24.72 1.44
C SER A 696 29.17 -24.13 0.53
N ASP A 697 30.44 -24.13 0.97
CA ASP A 697 31.56 -23.67 0.15
C ASP A 697 31.67 -24.44 -1.18
N PRO A 698 32.06 -23.80 -2.30
CA PRO A 698 32.11 -24.48 -3.60
C PRO A 698 33.04 -25.69 -3.63
N ALA A 699 34.14 -25.69 -2.87
CA ALA A 699 35.05 -26.83 -2.78
C ALA A 699 34.43 -28.05 -2.07
N THR A 700 33.33 -27.84 -1.33
CA THR A 700 32.55 -28.91 -0.70
C THR A 700 31.45 -29.42 -1.63
N SER A 701 30.80 -28.54 -2.40
CA SER A 701 29.67 -28.90 -3.25
C SER A 701 30.05 -29.36 -4.65
N MET A 702 31.20 -28.90 -5.16
CA MET A 702 31.62 -29.09 -6.55
C MET A 702 32.99 -29.76 -6.68
N LYS A 703 33.21 -30.39 -7.83
CA LYS A 703 34.52 -30.90 -8.25
C LYS A 703 34.92 -30.26 -9.58
N ASN A 704 36.20 -29.90 -9.68
CA ASN A 704 36.80 -29.48 -10.94
C ASN A 704 36.85 -30.65 -11.93
N GLU A 705 36.70 -30.32 -13.20
CA GLU A 705 37.06 -31.23 -14.30
C GLU A 705 38.58 -31.18 -14.54
N ASP A 706 39.11 -32.10 -15.35
CA ASP A 706 40.51 -32.02 -15.78
C ASP A 706 40.72 -30.86 -16.76
N TYR A 707 41.50 -29.87 -16.34
CA TYR A 707 41.86 -28.69 -17.13
C TYR A 707 43.27 -28.78 -17.75
N SER A 708 43.97 -29.91 -17.62
CA SER A 708 45.36 -30.08 -18.10
C SER A 708 45.56 -29.69 -19.58
N GLN A 709 44.54 -29.94 -20.42
CA GLN A 709 44.54 -29.60 -21.85
C GLN A 709 44.15 -28.14 -22.15
N PHE A 710 43.76 -27.36 -21.13
CA PHE A 710 43.23 -26.00 -21.20
C PHE A 710 43.92 -25.08 -20.18
N PRO A 711 45.25 -24.85 -20.29
CA PRO A 711 46.03 -24.11 -19.30
C PRO A 711 45.64 -22.63 -19.15
N PHE A 712 44.82 -22.11 -20.05
CA PHE A 712 44.25 -20.76 -19.96
C PHE A 712 43.10 -20.65 -18.93
N ILE A 713 42.54 -21.78 -18.46
CA ILE A 713 41.59 -21.80 -17.34
C ILE A 713 42.37 -21.60 -16.04
N LYS A 714 42.27 -20.42 -15.45
CA LYS A 714 42.94 -20.09 -14.19
C LYS A 714 42.10 -20.59 -13.01
N PRO A 715 42.72 -20.93 -11.85
CA PRO A 715 41.99 -21.33 -10.64
C PRO A 715 41.00 -20.28 -10.14
N ASN A 716 41.31 -19.00 -10.38
CA ASN A 716 40.49 -17.85 -10.06
C ASN A 716 40.57 -16.85 -11.23
N MET A 717 39.43 -16.31 -11.66
CA MET A 717 39.30 -15.44 -12.82
C MET A 717 38.44 -14.21 -12.51
N ASN A 718 38.56 -13.17 -13.33
CA ASN A 718 37.49 -12.18 -13.49
C ASN A 718 36.60 -12.50 -14.71
N LYS A 719 35.52 -11.75 -14.90
CA LYS A 719 34.58 -11.96 -16.02
C LYS A 719 35.22 -11.81 -17.40
N LEU A 720 36.22 -10.93 -17.56
CA LEU A 720 36.96 -10.79 -18.82
C LEU A 720 37.78 -12.06 -19.12
N GLU A 721 38.53 -12.55 -18.15
CA GLU A 721 39.32 -13.78 -18.26
C GLU A 721 38.44 -15.02 -18.47
N LEU A 722 37.28 -15.07 -17.80
CA LEU A 722 36.29 -16.12 -18.00
C LEU A 722 35.74 -16.12 -19.44
N ALA A 723 35.44 -14.94 -19.99
CA ALA A 723 35.01 -14.81 -21.38
C ALA A 723 36.11 -15.21 -22.37
N ASP A 724 37.37 -14.81 -22.10
CA ASP A 724 38.53 -15.26 -22.89
C ASP A 724 38.70 -16.78 -22.86
N ALA A 725 38.55 -17.41 -21.70
CA ALA A 725 38.61 -18.86 -21.55
C ALA A 725 37.49 -19.56 -22.34
N LEU A 726 36.25 -19.05 -22.28
CA LEU A 726 35.12 -19.58 -23.02
C LEU A 726 35.28 -19.43 -24.54
N ILE A 727 35.85 -18.33 -25.03
CA ILE A 727 36.17 -18.17 -26.46
C ILE A 727 37.22 -19.19 -26.91
N GLN A 728 38.26 -19.42 -26.09
CA GLN A 728 39.29 -20.42 -26.39
C GLN A 728 38.73 -21.84 -26.35
N LEU A 729 37.86 -22.16 -25.38
CA LEU A 729 37.13 -23.44 -25.34
C LEU A 729 36.25 -23.61 -26.57
N LYS A 730 35.50 -22.57 -26.97
CA LYS A 730 34.64 -22.60 -28.16
C LYS A 730 35.44 -22.88 -29.42
N LYS A 731 36.65 -22.31 -29.53
CA LYS A 731 37.59 -22.61 -30.61
C LYS A 731 38.08 -24.06 -30.57
N ALA A 732 38.48 -24.56 -29.39
CA ALA A 732 38.92 -25.95 -29.22
C ALA A 732 37.80 -26.97 -29.49
N GLY A 733 36.56 -26.63 -29.12
CA GLY A 733 35.36 -27.45 -29.29
C GLY A 733 34.93 -27.64 -30.75
N ASN A 734 35.51 -26.89 -31.71
CA ASN A 734 35.29 -27.11 -33.14
C ASN A 734 36.15 -28.24 -33.72
N GLY A 735 37.02 -28.86 -32.91
CA GLY A 735 37.78 -30.05 -33.31
C GLY A 735 36.91 -31.30 -33.45
N LYS A 736 37.56 -32.46 -33.64
CA LYS A 736 36.91 -33.76 -33.84
C LYS A 736 37.46 -34.85 -32.90
N ASP A 737 38.16 -34.46 -31.85
CA ASP A 737 38.86 -35.34 -30.91
C ASP A 737 38.29 -35.24 -29.49
N GLU A 738 38.83 -36.03 -28.57
CA GLU A 738 38.45 -36.01 -27.15
C GLU A 738 38.70 -34.65 -26.50
N LYS A 739 39.71 -33.89 -26.96
CA LYS A 739 39.94 -32.52 -26.51
C LYS A 739 38.76 -31.62 -26.87
N ALA A 740 38.26 -31.72 -28.10
CA ALA A 740 37.06 -31.01 -28.51
C ALA A 740 35.82 -31.47 -27.73
N ALA A 741 35.69 -32.77 -27.43
CA ALA A 741 34.63 -33.29 -26.57
C ALA A 741 34.67 -32.62 -25.18
N LYS A 742 35.83 -32.61 -24.53
CA LYS A 742 36.03 -32.00 -23.22
C LYS A 742 35.76 -30.50 -23.25
N ALA A 743 36.26 -29.78 -24.26
CA ALA A 743 36.03 -28.35 -24.40
C ALA A 743 34.53 -28.00 -24.47
N ASN A 744 33.75 -28.74 -25.27
CA ASN A 744 32.30 -28.54 -25.34
C ASN A 744 31.60 -28.88 -24.00
N GLN A 745 32.04 -29.93 -23.29
CA GLN A 745 31.50 -30.25 -21.97
C GLN A 745 31.73 -29.11 -20.97
N LEU A 746 32.93 -28.53 -20.93
CA LEU A 746 33.24 -27.41 -20.01
C LEU A 746 32.38 -26.18 -20.30
N ILE A 747 32.13 -25.86 -21.57
CA ILE A 747 31.21 -24.77 -21.95
C ILE A 747 29.79 -25.08 -21.48
N GLY A 748 29.30 -26.30 -21.70
CA GLY A 748 28.01 -26.75 -21.21
C GLY A 748 27.89 -26.61 -19.69
N ASN A 749 28.94 -27.00 -18.96
CA ASN A 749 29.00 -26.87 -17.49
C ASN A 749 28.91 -25.41 -17.05
N ALA A 750 29.66 -24.49 -17.67
CA ALA A 750 29.58 -23.08 -17.30
C ALA A 750 28.17 -22.51 -17.52
N LEU A 751 27.53 -22.84 -18.65
CA LEU A 751 26.17 -22.39 -18.95
C LEU A 751 25.13 -22.98 -17.99
N TYR A 752 25.25 -24.27 -17.65
CA TYR A 752 24.35 -24.92 -16.69
C TYR A 752 24.58 -24.39 -15.26
N ASN A 753 25.83 -24.31 -14.81
CA ASN A 753 26.18 -23.90 -13.45
C ASN A 753 25.82 -22.44 -13.17
N THR A 754 25.65 -21.62 -14.20
CA THR A 754 25.22 -20.21 -14.07
C THR A 754 23.74 -19.99 -14.39
N SER A 755 22.99 -21.06 -14.67
CA SER A 755 21.53 -21.03 -14.74
C SER A 755 20.88 -21.02 -13.35
N ILE A 756 19.57 -20.79 -13.29
CA ILE A 756 18.71 -20.88 -12.11
C ILE A 756 18.88 -22.17 -11.28
N LEU A 757 19.19 -23.31 -11.93
CA LEU A 757 19.45 -24.60 -11.27
C LEU A 757 20.90 -24.78 -10.81
N GLY A 758 21.80 -23.96 -11.34
CA GLY A 758 23.23 -24.07 -11.14
C GLY A 758 23.73 -23.49 -9.82
N TYR A 759 24.92 -23.92 -9.39
CA TYR A 759 25.54 -23.44 -8.15
C TYR A 759 25.98 -21.97 -8.22
N TYR A 760 26.40 -21.51 -9.40
CA TYR A 760 26.92 -20.18 -9.70
C TYR A 760 25.88 -19.26 -10.36
N ARG A 761 24.59 -19.45 -10.07
CA ARG A 761 23.46 -18.69 -10.64
C ARG A 761 23.57 -17.17 -10.51
N GLN A 762 24.30 -16.68 -9.51
CA GLN A 762 24.50 -15.25 -9.24
C GLN A 762 25.42 -14.56 -10.25
N LEU A 763 26.26 -15.30 -10.99
CA LEU A 763 27.40 -14.72 -11.71
C LEU A 763 27.01 -13.72 -12.80
N PHE A 764 25.86 -13.89 -13.45
CA PHE A 764 25.46 -13.07 -14.62
C PHE A 764 24.10 -12.40 -14.45
N VAL A 765 23.74 -12.10 -13.20
CA VAL A 765 22.41 -11.58 -12.85
C VAL A 765 22.51 -10.39 -11.87
N MET A 766 23.65 -9.69 -11.86
CA MET A 766 23.90 -8.55 -10.98
C MET A 766 23.69 -8.86 -9.49
N ASP A 767 24.13 -10.05 -9.06
CA ASP A 767 24.07 -10.48 -7.68
C ASP A 767 25.41 -11.04 -7.19
N VAL A 768 25.58 -11.16 -5.87
CA VAL A 768 26.86 -11.49 -5.22
C VAL A 768 26.90 -12.88 -4.60
N ASP A 769 25.74 -13.48 -4.33
CA ASP A 769 25.65 -14.76 -3.65
C ASP A 769 24.37 -15.56 -3.99
N ASN A 770 24.20 -16.70 -3.32
CA ASN A 770 23.04 -17.59 -3.46
C ASN A 770 21.87 -17.27 -2.50
N SER A 771 21.83 -16.10 -1.86
CA SER A 771 20.66 -15.69 -1.04
C SER A 771 19.36 -15.63 -1.85
N ASN A 772 18.20 -15.77 -1.22
CA ASN A 772 16.92 -15.77 -1.94
C ASN A 772 16.69 -14.46 -2.72
N GLY A 773 16.04 -14.54 -3.89
CA GLY A 773 15.75 -13.40 -4.77
C GLY A 773 15.20 -13.85 -6.13
N GLY A 774 14.98 -12.90 -7.05
CA GLY A 774 14.35 -13.17 -8.36
C GLY A 774 15.12 -14.15 -9.27
N LYS A 775 16.39 -14.43 -8.97
CA LYS A 775 17.19 -15.45 -9.66
C LYS A 775 16.68 -16.89 -9.52
N TYR A 776 15.70 -17.11 -8.65
CA TYR A 776 15.01 -18.40 -8.45
C TYR A 776 13.63 -18.48 -9.12
N ASP A 777 13.22 -17.46 -9.86
CA ASP A 777 11.88 -17.39 -10.45
C ASP A 777 11.78 -18.09 -11.82
N PHE A 778 11.14 -19.27 -11.86
CA PHE A 778 10.83 -19.99 -13.11
C PHE A 778 9.59 -19.46 -13.86
N TRP A 779 8.75 -18.67 -13.19
CA TRP A 779 7.39 -18.30 -13.61
C TRP A 779 7.33 -17.03 -14.47
N ASN A 780 8.38 -16.21 -14.46
CA ASN A 780 8.37 -14.91 -15.15
C ASN A 780 8.89 -14.99 -16.59
N THR A 781 8.42 -15.99 -17.36
CA THR A 781 9.04 -16.38 -18.63
C THR A 781 8.42 -15.75 -19.88
N ASP A 782 7.19 -15.21 -19.77
CA ASP A 782 6.45 -14.61 -20.89
C ASP A 782 6.08 -13.12 -20.65
N LYS A 783 6.31 -12.58 -19.45
CA LYS A 783 6.03 -11.15 -19.19
C LYS A 783 7.13 -10.28 -19.80
N LYS A 784 6.77 -9.48 -20.80
CA LYS A 784 7.43 -8.19 -21.07
C LYS A 784 7.45 -7.39 -19.76
N THR A 785 8.48 -6.56 -19.55
CA THR A 785 8.66 -5.62 -18.44
C THR A 785 7.47 -5.54 -17.48
N PRO A 786 7.58 -5.96 -16.19
CA PRO A 786 6.43 -6.11 -15.28
C PRO A 786 5.76 -4.77 -14.90
N TYR A 787 6.21 -3.66 -15.48
CA TYR A 787 5.75 -2.30 -15.27
C TYR A 787 4.83 -1.87 -16.43
N GLN A 788 3.57 -1.53 -16.13
CA GLN A 788 2.58 -1.09 -17.11
C GLN A 788 2.42 0.44 -17.20
N TYR A 789 2.71 1.17 -16.12
CA TYR A 789 2.37 2.60 -16.01
C TYR A 789 3.59 3.50 -15.82
N TYR A 790 4.56 3.03 -15.04
CA TYR A 790 5.85 3.66 -14.70
C TYR A 790 6.68 2.63 -13.93
N TYR A 791 7.89 2.98 -13.50
CA TYR A 791 8.80 2.09 -12.78
C TYR A 791 8.77 2.22 -11.24
N LYS A 792 7.75 2.84 -10.62
CA LYS A 792 7.63 2.86 -9.15
C LYS A 792 7.55 1.42 -8.58
N ASN A 793 8.09 1.21 -7.38
CA ASN A 793 8.24 -0.10 -6.73
C ASN A 793 9.14 -1.07 -7.52
N PHE A 794 10.24 -0.54 -8.08
CA PHE A 794 11.11 -1.30 -8.97
C PHE A 794 11.76 -2.53 -8.31
N LEU A 795 11.98 -2.44 -6.99
CA LEU A 795 12.64 -3.47 -6.20
C LEU A 795 11.73 -4.66 -5.89
N ASP A 796 10.42 -4.42 -5.79
CA ASP A 796 9.44 -5.44 -5.42
C ASP A 796 9.07 -6.35 -6.60
N ARG A 797 9.39 -5.94 -7.83
CA ARG A 797 9.11 -6.71 -9.06
C ARG A 797 10.41 -7.09 -9.76
N SER A 798 10.87 -8.31 -9.51
CA SER A 798 12.02 -8.85 -10.24
C SER A 798 11.62 -9.32 -11.64
N TYR A 799 12.41 -8.95 -12.64
CA TYR A 799 12.39 -9.57 -13.95
C TYR A 799 13.81 -9.96 -14.33
N MET A 800 13.96 -11.24 -14.64
CA MET A 800 15.17 -11.82 -15.18
C MET A 800 14.77 -12.64 -16.38
N GLU A 801 15.42 -12.39 -17.53
CA GLU A 801 15.17 -13.20 -18.73
C GLU A 801 15.36 -14.68 -18.38
N PRO A 802 14.49 -15.60 -18.83
CA PRO A 802 14.66 -17.02 -18.54
C PRO A 802 15.94 -17.62 -19.11
N ASP A 803 16.54 -18.58 -18.41
CA ASP A 803 17.68 -19.32 -18.95
C ASP A 803 17.30 -20.14 -20.19
N ASN A 804 18.15 -20.10 -21.21
CA ASN A 804 18.00 -20.97 -22.37
C ASN A 804 18.81 -22.27 -22.15
N PHE A 805 18.17 -23.27 -21.54
CA PHE A 805 18.80 -24.57 -21.28
C PHE A 805 19.22 -25.30 -22.56
N ASP A 806 18.65 -24.97 -23.73
CA ASP A 806 19.08 -25.55 -25.01
C ASP A 806 20.52 -25.16 -25.36
N LEU A 807 21.02 -24.01 -24.89
CA LEU A 807 22.42 -23.63 -25.09
C LEU A 807 23.36 -24.66 -24.45
N ALA A 808 23.16 -24.98 -23.17
CA ALA A 808 23.98 -25.98 -22.47
C ALA A 808 23.83 -27.37 -23.11
N ILE A 809 22.58 -27.79 -23.39
CA ILE A 809 22.29 -29.09 -24.03
C ILE A 809 22.99 -29.22 -25.38
N ASN A 810 23.02 -28.17 -26.20
CA ASN A 810 23.67 -28.20 -27.51
C ASN A 810 25.19 -28.40 -27.41
N TYR A 811 25.84 -27.79 -26.42
CA TYR A 811 27.27 -28.03 -26.16
C TYR A 811 27.51 -29.45 -25.63
N TYR A 812 26.70 -29.92 -24.69
CA TYR A 812 26.79 -31.29 -24.20
C TYR A 812 26.56 -32.34 -25.30
N LYS A 813 25.62 -32.09 -26.22
CA LYS A 813 25.40 -32.98 -27.36
C LYS A 813 26.64 -33.12 -28.22
N LYS A 814 27.33 -32.01 -28.52
CA LYS A 814 28.62 -32.06 -29.24
C LYS A 814 29.67 -32.86 -28.46
N ALA A 815 29.73 -32.68 -27.14
CA ALA A 815 30.64 -33.45 -26.29
C ALA A 815 30.32 -34.97 -26.34
N LEU A 816 29.03 -35.33 -26.27
CA LEU A 816 28.56 -36.70 -26.31
C LEU A 816 28.89 -37.39 -27.64
N ASP A 817 28.69 -36.68 -28.76
CA ASP A 817 28.93 -37.19 -30.11
C ASP A 817 30.43 -37.43 -30.37
N LEU A 818 31.30 -36.62 -29.77
CA LEU A 818 32.76 -36.70 -29.93
C LEU A 818 33.45 -37.64 -28.94
N SER A 819 32.84 -37.89 -27.77
CA SER A 819 33.44 -38.76 -26.77
C SER A 819 33.40 -40.23 -27.20
N THR A 820 34.42 -40.99 -26.82
CA THR A 820 34.55 -42.43 -27.09
C THR A 820 34.45 -43.27 -25.80
N GLN A 821 34.62 -42.65 -24.63
CA GLN A 821 34.64 -43.34 -23.34
C GLN A 821 33.23 -43.49 -22.77
N LYS A 822 32.86 -44.73 -22.41
CA LYS A 822 31.51 -45.05 -21.91
C LYS A 822 31.17 -44.30 -20.60
N GLU A 823 32.14 -44.16 -19.70
CA GLU A 823 31.97 -43.39 -18.45
C GLU A 823 31.72 -41.90 -18.70
N GLU A 824 32.50 -41.29 -19.61
CA GLU A 824 32.36 -39.88 -19.93
C GLU A 824 31.01 -39.59 -20.61
N LYS A 825 30.56 -40.49 -21.51
CA LYS A 825 29.22 -40.40 -22.11
C LYS A 825 28.12 -40.44 -21.05
N ALA A 826 28.24 -41.29 -20.03
CA ALA A 826 27.28 -41.34 -18.93
C ALA A 826 27.27 -40.02 -18.14
N ARG A 827 28.44 -39.45 -17.83
CA ARG A 827 28.51 -38.14 -17.17
C ARG A 827 27.86 -37.03 -18.01
N ILE A 828 28.17 -36.96 -19.30
CA ILE A 828 27.60 -35.96 -20.21
C ILE A 828 26.08 -36.11 -20.31
N LEU A 829 25.57 -37.34 -20.43
CA LEU A 829 24.13 -37.59 -20.46
C LEU A 829 23.44 -37.17 -19.17
N PHE A 830 24.08 -37.32 -18.01
CA PHE A 830 23.52 -36.82 -16.76
C PHE A 830 23.47 -35.29 -16.73
N GLN A 831 24.51 -34.62 -17.21
CA GLN A 831 24.53 -33.16 -17.36
C GLN A 831 23.42 -32.67 -18.32
N MET A 832 23.20 -33.37 -19.43
CA MET A 832 22.09 -33.10 -20.35
C MET A 832 20.73 -33.31 -19.68
N ALA A 833 20.58 -34.39 -18.90
CA ALA A 833 19.35 -34.70 -18.18
C ALA A 833 19.01 -33.61 -17.14
N SER A 834 20.02 -33.11 -16.42
CA SER A 834 19.85 -32.00 -15.47
C SER A 834 19.41 -30.71 -16.16
N ALA A 835 20.01 -30.36 -17.30
CA ALA A 835 19.56 -29.20 -18.09
C ALA A 835 18.14 -29.40 -18.67
N GLU A 836 17.78 -30.62 -19.06
CA GLU A 836 16.41 -30.98 -19.49
C GLU A 836 15.39 -30.82 -18.37
N GLN A 837 15.75 -31.08 -17.10
CA GLN A 837 14.86 -30.76 -15.96
C GLN A 837 14.60 -29.26 -15.84
N GLY A 838 15.57 -28.40 -16.14
CA GLY A 838 15.35 -26.96 -16.20
C GLY A 838 14.25 -26.56 -17.17
N LYS A 839 14.20 -27.20 -18.35
CA LYS A 839 13.11 -27.02 -19.32
C LYS A 839 11.76 -27.48 -18.79
N TYR A 840 11.73 -28.55 -17.99
CA TYR A 840 10.51 -29.00 -17.32
C TYR A 840 10.01 -27.97 -16.30
N TYR A 841 10.88 -27.43 -15.44
CA TYR A 841 10.45 -26.43 -14.44
C TYR A 841 9.96 -25.14 -15.10
N GLN A 842 10.56 -24.74 -16.23
CA GLN A 842 10.01 -23.66 -17.05
C GLN A 842 8.64 -24.00 -17.64
N TYR A 843 8.43 -25.23 -18.10
CA TYR A 843 7.13 -25.70 -18.56
C TYR A 843 6.09 -25.69 -17.44
N GLU A 844 6.42 -26.27 -16.28
CA GLU A 844 5.55 -26.33 -15.09
C GLU A 844 5.15 -24.93 -14.64
N ALA A 845 6.09 -23.99 -14.58
CA ALA A 845 5.80 -22.63 -14.18
C ALA A 845 4.89 -21.87 -15.16
N LYS A 846 4.87 -22.26 -16.45
CA LYS A 846 3.93 -21.75 -17.47
C LYS A 846 2.55 -22.40 -17.43
N HIS A 847 2.39 -23.46 -16.64
CA HIS A 847 1.14 -24.18 -16.48
C HIS A 847 0.83 -24.24 -14.97
N PRO A 848 0.31 -23.16 -14.37
CA PRO A 848 -0.19 -23.23 -13.00
C PRO A 848 -1.52 -23.97 -12.94
N SER A 849 -1.83 -24.54 -11.78
CA SER A 849 -3.17 -25.07 -11.50
C SER A 849 -4.16 -23.92 -11.31
N HIS A 850 -5.29 -23.93 -12.01
CA HIS A 850 -6.40 -22.98 -11.80
C HIS A 850 -7.49 -23.54 -10.85
N ILE A 851 -7.14 -24.49 -9.98
CA ILE A 851 -8.10 -25.14 -9.07
C ILE A 851 -8.26 -24.30 -7.81
N SER A 852 -9.47 -23.81 -7.55
CA SER A 852 -9.80 -23.07 -6.32
C SER A 852 -9.68 -23.95 -5.09
N TYR A 853 -9.05 -23.44 -4.02
CA TYR A 853 -8.99 -24.13 -2.72
C TYR A 853 -10.37 -24.35 -2.09
N SER A 854 -11.37 -23.54 -2.48
CA SER A 854 -12.76 -23.67 -2.04
C SER A 854 -13.56 -24.74 -2.79
N ASP A 855 -12.99 -25.36 -3.83
CA ASP A 855 -13.65 -26.42 -4.59
C ASP A 855 -13.83 -27.67 -3.70
N PRO A 856 -15.05 -28.21 -3.55
CA PRO A 856 -15.30 -29.42 -2.74
C PRO A 856 -14.49 -30.65 -3.16
N LYS A 857 -13.93 -30.66 -4.38
CA LYS A 857 -13.08 -31.72 -4.94
C LYS A 857 -11.63 -31.26 -5.14
N TYR A 858 -11.17 -30.23 -4.42
CA TYR A 858 -9.82 -29.68 -4.54
C TYR A 858 -8.74 -30.76 -4.52
N SER A 859 -8.78 -31.72 -3.59
CA SER A 859 -7.79 -32.80 -3.50
C SER A 859 -7.77 -33.67 -4.76
N GLU A 860 -8.92 -34.19 -5.20
CA GLU A 860 -9.04 -35.06 -6.38
C GLU A 860 -8.52 -34.36 -7.65
N LYS A 861 -8.91 -33.09 -7.84
CA LYS A 861 -8.48 -32.30 -9.01
C LYS A 861 -7.00 -31.96 -8.94
N SER A 862 -6.47 -31.64 -7.76
CA SER A 862 -5.06 -31.31 -7.57
C SER A 862 -4.18 -32.55 -7.79
N ASP A 863 -4.61 -33.71 -7.31
CA ASP A 863 -3.92 -34.99 -7.55
C ASP A 863 -3.93 -35.35 -9.05
N ALA A 864 -5.06 -35.16 -9.73
CA ALA A 864 -5.17 -35.38 -11.17
C ALA A 864 -4.25 -34.43 -11.96
N TYR A 865 -4.17 -33.15 -11.54
CA TYR A 865 -3.28 -32.16 -12.13
C TYR A 865 -1.81 -32.52 -11.93
N GLN A 866 -1.42 -32.90 -10.71
CA GLN A 866 -0.07 -33.35 -10.42
C GLN A 866 0.30 -34.58 -11.25
N LYS A 867 -0.63 -35.53 -11.40
CA LYS A 867 -0.41 -36.71 -12.26
C LYS A 867 -0.19 -36.32 -13.72
N GLN A 868 -0.93 -35.34 -14.25
CA GLN A 868 -0.72 -34.83 -15.60
C GLN A 868 0.67 -34.19 -15.78
N LEU A 869 1.13 -33.42 -14.77
CA LEU A 869 2.47 -32.86 -14.76
C LEU A 869 3.54 -33.96 -14.74
N ASP A 870 3.38 -34.98 -13.89
CA ASP A 870 4.28 -36.13 -13.81
C ASP A 870 4.34 -36.92 -15.12
N GLU A 871 3.19 -37.17 -15.77
CA GLU A 871 3.11 -37.80 -17.08
C GLU A 871 3.83 -36.96 -18.14
N THR A 872 3.63 -35.64 -18.13
CA THR A 872 4.30 -34.73 -19.07
C THR A 872 5.80 -34.70 -18.85
N LYS A 873 6.25 -34.64 -17.58
CA LYS A 873 7.66 -34.74 -17.19
C LYS A 873 8.28 -36.01 -17.76
N ASN A 874 7.62 -37.15 -17.56
CA ASN A 874 8.07 -38.46 -18.01
C ASN A 874 8.16 -38.59 -19.53
N GLN A 875 7.16 -38.08 -20.24
CA GLN A 875 7.06 -38.25 -21.69
C GLN A 875 7.93 -37.27 -22.48
N LYS A 876 8.10 -36.04 -21.99
CA LYS A 876 8.73 -34.94 -22.76
C LYS A 876 10.07 -34.46 -22.22
N PHE A 877 10.38 -34.70 -20.94
CA PHE A 877 11.52 -34.09 -20.25
C PHE A 877 12.36 -35.11 -19.47
N ARG A 878 12.40 -36.36 -19.91
CA ARG A 878 13.27 -37.42 -19.34
C ARG A 878 14.04 -38.19 -20.40
N THR A 879 14.29 -37.58 -21.56
CA THR A 879 14.94 -38.22 -22.71
C THR A 879 16.33 -38.74 -22.32
N TYR A 880 17.15 -37.90 -21.69
CA TYR A 880 18.53 -38.24 -21.38
C TYR A 880 18.63 -39.17 -20.17
N PHE A 881 17.71 -39.04 -19.21
CA PHE A 881 17.56 -40.01 -18.13
C PHE A 881 17.21 -41.41 -18.68
N ALA A 882 16.31 -41.52 -19.66
CA ALA A 882 15.97 -42.79 -20.28
C ALA A 882 17.17 -43.42 -21.03
N LEU A 883 17.99 -42.61 -21.70
CA LEU A 883 19.24 -43.08 -22.33
C LEU A 883 20.25 -43.60 -21.31
N LEU A 884 20.42 -42.90 -20.17
CA LEU A 884 21.26 -43.38 -19.06
C LEU A 884 20.79 -44.75 -18.56
N LYS A 885 19.50 -44.89 -18.29
CA LYS A 885 18.90 -46.13 -17.79
C LYS A 885 19.06 -47.30 -18.76
N THR A 886 18.90 -47.05 -20.05
CA THR A 886 18.86 -48.12 -21.06
C THR A 886 20.24 -48.50 -21.60
N GLN A 887 21.18 -47.56 -21.67
CA GLN A 887 22.47 -47.76 -22.35
C GLN A 887 23.70 -47.64 -21.44
N TYR A 888 23.57 -47.05 -20.24
CA TYR A 888 24.70 -46.71 -19.36
C TYR A 888 24.44 -47.05 -17.89
N ALA A 889 23.51 -47.94 -17.57
CA ALA A 889 23.20 -48.32 -16.19
C ALA A 889 24.36 -49.05 -15.47
N ASP A 890 25.25 -49.67 -16.23
CA ASP A 890 26.39 -50.44 -15.73
C ASP A 890 27.63 -49.58 -15.40
N THR A 891 27.65 -48.30 -15.79
CA THR A 891 28.77 -47.39 -15.54
C THR A 891 28.89 -47.04 -14.06
N GLU A 892 30.13 -46.82 -13.60
CA GLU A 892 30.40 -46.38 -12.22
C GLU A 892 29.81 -44.99 -11.96
N THR A 893 29.79 -44.13 -12.97
CA THR A 893 29.11 -42.84 -12.91
C THR A 893 27.63 -43.00 -12.52
N THR A 894 26.89 -43.89 -13.19
CA THR A 894 25.48 -44.13 -12.89
C THR A 894 25.27 -44.75 -11.51
N LYS A 895 26.10 -45.74 -11.13
CA LYS A 895 26.03 -46.37 -9.80
C LYS A 895 26.28 -45.36 -8.67
N SER A 896 27.27 -44.49 -8.84
CA SER A 896 27.60 -43.43 -7.88
C SER A 896 26.43 -42.45 -7.72
N LEU A 897 25.83 -41.99 -8.83
CA LEU A 897 24.67 -41.10 -8.81
C LEU A 897 23.44 -41.74 -8.14
N MET A 898 23.21 -43.05 -8.31
CA MET A 898 22.13 -43.76 -7.62
C MET A 898 22.31 -43.84 -6.10
N GLY A 899 23.56 -43.74 -5.62
CA GLY A 899 23.89 -43.70 -4.19
C GLY A 899 23.79 -42.29 -3.58
N SER A 900 23.94 -41.23 -4.38
CA SER A 900 23.99 -39.84 -3.89
C SER A 900 22.75 -39.00 -4.20
N CYS A 901 21.89 -39.41 -5.16
CA CYS A 901 20.69 -38.67 -5.56
C CYS A 901 19.44 -39.56 -5.48
N SER A 902 18.56 -39.29 -4.52
CA SER A 902 17.33 -40.07 -4.29
C SER A 902 16.36 -40.01 -5.48
N TYR A 903 16.22 -38.86 -6.12
CA TYR A 903 15.40 -38.68 -7.32
C TYR A 903 15.92 -39.52 -8.50
N PHE A 904 17.23 -39.48 -8.73
CA PHE A 904 17.87 -40.31 -9.76
C PHE A 904 17.75 -41.80 -9.44
N SER A 905 18.00 -42.19 -8.18
CA SER A 905 17.84 -43.56 -7.69
C SER A 905 16.42 -44.10 -7.91
N TYR A 906 15.40 -43.28 -7.62
CA TYR A 906 14.00 -43.63 -7.87
C TYR A 906 13.72 -43.83 -9.36
N PHE A 907 14.23 -42.95 -10.23
CA PHE A 907 14.06 -43.08 -11.68
C PHE A 907 14.74 -44.32 -12.28
N MET A 908 15.90 -44.70 -11.74
CA MET A 908 16.69 -45.83 -12.24
C MET A 908 16.13 -47.20 -11.85
N LYS A 909 15.28 -47.27 -10.82
CA LYS A 909 14.48 -48.46 -10.48
C LYS A 909 13.36 -48.67 -11.50
#